data_AF-A0A935AS48-F1
#
_entry.id   AF-A0A935AS48-F1
#
_cell.length_a   1.000
_cell.length_b   1.000
_cell.length_c   1.000
_cell.angle_alpha   90.00
_cell.angle_beta   90.00
_cell.angle_gamma   90.00
#
_symmetry.space_group_name_H-M   'P 1'
#
loop_
_entity.id
_entity.type
_entity.pdbx_description
1 polymer ?
#
loop_
_entity_poly.entity_id
_entity_poly.type
_entity_poly.pdbx_seq_one_letter_code
_entity_poly.pdbx_strand_id
1 'polypeptide(L)'
;MTKRIKKVAVLGSGVMGSGIACHLANSGLEVLMLDILSPNLDDQQKSNKALRNRIADTSLANAIKSKPAPLYDAAFATRITTGNFEDDMDKISACDWIIEVVVERLDIKKLIFAQVDNLRKAGSLVTSNTSGIPIGQLAEGRSEDFKKNFCGTHFFNPARYMALFEVIPHAETDPDVIDFWMHYGEVYLGKKAVLCKDTPAFIANRIGFYSGNKVGELTEKYGLSIEEVDKITGEPLAWPNTGSYRLLDLVGLDTSVKVTKGVIDNCPDDEFVKIIKNKPVHKATQFLLDNNYLGDKSGQGFYKKTDQRDEKGGRVILALDLNTLEYKPTQKVMIPVVGIAKKVEIMDKRLKEMMASDENSGHFVRDLICGIIAYASNRIPEISDNIYSIDNAMKAGYAWTYGPFEFWDMIGIAEGAAIAKNLGEVIPAWVEQMIKDSVTSFYKIEDGKRKYYDLDSKSYKVIPGTELNIHLDNYRTVTPVYKNSECTIHDIGDGVLCFEFTSKSNAIGEGIGQGALEALNIAQNGEWKGIVIGNNAKNFTVGANLMNVGMVAMQKDFAKLEEMVNAFQQINMALRYAPIPVVTATQGYVFGGGCEILMHTDAAVCHAESYIGLVEVGVGLIPGGGGTKEFAVRASESFFEGDVQIPTLVEKLKVIATATVSTSAYEGFKHGYLQHDRDIVEINLNKVLSTAKAKVLSLAQNYNAPIPKEVTVLGRGGLGTLYTALNEFYLGKYMSAYDLEIAKKVAYVLCGGDLTGQQKVSEQYLLDIEREAFLQLLGNQKTLDRIQYLLMNNKPLRN
;
A
#
# COMPACT_ATOMS: atom_id res chain seq x y z
N MET A 1 17.64 -13.52 24.49
CA MET A 1 17.75 -12.12 24.96
C MET A 1 17.02 -11.22 23.97
N THR A 2 16.23 -10.25 24.44
CA THR A 2 15.49 -9.36 23.53
C THR A 2 16.45 -8.33 22.90
N LYS A 3 16.86 -8.54 21.65
CA LYS A 3 17.65 -7.55 20.88
C LYS A 3 16.75 -6.34 20.58
N ARG A 4 17.25 -5.12 20.78
CA ARG A 4 16.55 -3.86 20.45
C ARG A 4 17.42 -3.06 19.51
N ILE A 5 16.84 -2.54 18.42
CA ILE A 5 17.53 -1.67 17.47
C ILE A 5 17.10 -0.24 17.74
N LYS A 6 18.07 0.62 18.06
CA LYS A 6 17.87 2.07 18.17
C LYS A 6 18.56 2.80 17.03
N LYS A 7 19.78 2.38 16.68
CA LYS A 7 20.61 3.04 15.66
C LYS A 7 21.04 2.06 14.57
N VAL A 8 20.91 2.48 13.32
CA VAL A 8 21.25 1.68 12.13
C VAL A 8 22.25 2.41 11.23
N ALA A 9 23.22 1.69 10.68
CA ALA A 9 24.05 2.17 9.58
C ALA A 9 23.56 1.58 8.25
N VAL A 10 23.32 2.44 7.26
CA VAL A 10 23.01 2.07 5.88
C VAL A 10 24.23 2.39 5.02
N LEU A 11 24.88 1.36 4.49
CA LEU A 11 26.13 1.49 3.72
C LEU A 11 25.82 1.49 2.23
N GLY A 12 25.91 2.65 1.59
CA GLY A 12 25.49 2.93 0.23
C GLY A 12 24.25 3.82 0.21
N SER A 13 24.32 4.96 -0.49
CA SER A 13 23.26 5.97 -0.52
C SER A 13 22.45 6.00 -1.82
N GLY A 14 22.63 5.01 -2.71
CA GLY A 14 21.88 4.93 -3.97
C GLY A 14 20.36 4.88 -3.79
N VAL A 15 19.61 4.65 -4.88
CA VAL A 15 18.13 4.65 -4.84
C VAL A 15 17.57 3.72 -3.75
N MET A 16 18.07 2.49 -3.65
CA MET A 16 17.68 1.57 -2.58
C MET A 16 18.20 2.00 -1.21
N GLY A 17 19.45 2.42 -1.09
CA GLY A 17 20.05 2.82 0.19
C GLY A 17 19.32 4.00 0.84
N SER A 18 19.09 5.06 0.08
CA SER A 18 18.32 6.22 0.54
C SER A 18 16.85 5.89 0.82
N GLY A 19 16.23 5.01 0.02
CA GLY A 19 14.88 4.51 0.26
C GLY A 19 14.76 3.69 1.55
N ILE A 20 15.70 2.78 1.81
CA ILE A 20 15.80 2.00 3.04
C ILE A 20 16.03 2.94 4.22
N ALA A 21 16.98 3.89 4.12
CA ALA A 21 17.22 4.88 5.17
C ALA A 21 15.94 5.65 5.55
N CYS A 22 15.15 6.08 4.57
CA CYS A 22 13.85 6.72 4.81
C CYS A 22 12.87 5.77 5.51
N HIS A 23 12.77 4.51 5.08
CA HIS A 23 11.85 3.55 5.68
C HIS A 23 12.25 3.15 7.12
N LEU A 24 13.55 3.09 7.41
CA LEU A 24 14.05 2.86 8.77
C LEU A 24 13.80 4.08 9.67
N ALA A 25 13.97 5.29 9.14
CA ALA A 25 13.59 6.52 9.84
C ALA A 25 12.08 6.58 10.14
N ASN A 26 11.23 6.12 9.20
CA ASN A 26 9.78 5.99 9.41
C ASN A 26 9.44 5.07 10.60
N SER A 27 10.24 4.02 10.80
CA SER A 27 10.09 3.05 11.90
C SER A 27 10.64 3.56 13.24
N GLY A 28 11.04 4.84 13.30
CA GLY A 28 11.52 5.49 14.53
C GLY A 28 13.01 5.35 14.81
N LEU A 29 13.80 4.82 13.87
CA LEU A 29 15.23 4.57 14.07
C LEU A 29 16.09 5.80 13.77
N GLU A 30 17.21 5.93 14.50
CA GLU A 30 18.31 6.83 14.14
C GLU A 30 19.15 6.19 13.04
N VAL A 31 19.29 6.86 11.89
CA VAL A 31 19.94 6.30 10.70
C VAL A 31 21.22 7.05 10.38
N LEU A 32 22.33 6.32 10.27
CA LEU A 32 23.59 6.80 9.69
C LEU A 32 23.69 6.27 8.24
N MET A 33 23.56 7.13 7.25
CA MET A 33 23.69 6.77 5.84
C MET A 33 25.07 7.17 5.32
N LEU A 34 25.88 6.19 4.95
CA LEU A 34 27.25 6.40 4.48
C LEU A 34 27.38 6.06 3.00
N ASP A 35 28.26 6.77 2.29
CA ASP A 35 28.66 6.42 0.92
C ASP A 35 30.15 6.71 0.69
N ILE A 36 30.64 6.40 -0.52
CA ILE A 36 31.97 6.82 -0.97
C ILE A 36 32.07 8.35 -1.08
N LEU A 37 33.30 8.84 -1.09
CA LEU A 37 33.57 10.22 -1.51
C LEU A 37 33.24 10.42 -2.99
N SER A 38 33.00 11.68 -3.36
CA SER A 38 33.02 12.06 -4.77
C SER A 38 34.38 11.71 -5.39
N PRO A 39 34.42 11.09 -6.58
CA PRO A 39 35.68 10.83 -7.26
C PRO A 39 36.37 12.16 -7.62
N ASN A 40 37.71 12.19 -7.56
CA ASN A 40 38.56 13.31 -8.00
C ASN A 40 38.33 14.65 -7.27
N LEU A 41 38.14 14.63 -5.94
CA LEU A 41 38.10 15.86 -5.13
C LEU A 41 39.44 16.60 -5.16
N ASP A 42 39.43 17.91 -5.41
CA ASP A 42 40.60 18.77 -5.26
C ASP A 42 40.94 19.06 -3.78
N ASP A 43 42.10 19.67 -3.50
CA ASP A 43 42.57 19.88 -2.13
C ASP A 43 41.68 20.83 -1.32
N GLN A 44 41.05 21.81 -1.96
CA GLN A 44 40.09 22.70 -1.31
C GLN A 44 38.83 21.92 -0.93
N GLN A 45 38.34 21.07 -1.83
CA GLN A 45 37.17 20.23 -1.62
C GLN A 45 37.40 19.15 -0.56
N LYS A 46 38.61 18.59 -0.47
CA LYS A 46 38.99 17.63 0.60
C LYS A 46 38.94 18.22 2.00
N SER A 47 39.03 19.55 2.15
CA SER A 47 38.92 20.21 3.46
C SER A 47 37.47 20.56 3.85
N ASN A 48 36.51 20.45 2.93
CA ASN A 48 35.11 20.83 3.16
C ASN A 48 34.22 19.60 3.36
N LYS A 49 33.73 19.42 4.59
CA LYS A 49 32.88 18.29 4.98
C LYS A 49 31.62 18.14 4.11
N ALA A 50 30.95 19.24 3.75
CA ALA A 50 29.75 19.18 2.90
C ALA A 50 30.07 18.70 1.47
N LEU A 51 31.27 19.00 0.96
CA LEU A 51 31.68 18.52 -0.37
C LEU A 51 32.14 17.06 -0.34
N ARG A 52 32.72 16.59 0.77
CA ARG A 52 33.04 15.18 0.99
C ARG A 52 31.78 14.31 1.09
N ASN A 53 30.74 14.80 1.78
CA ASN A 53 29.46 14.10 1.95
C ASN A 53 28.47 14.28 0.79
N ARG A 54 28.87 14.99 -0.28
CA ARG A 54 27.98 15.43 -1.36
C ARG A 54 27.14 14.30 -1.96
N ILE A 55 27.70 13.09 -2.14
CA ILE A 55 26.98 11.94 -2.70
C ILE A 55 25.79 11.58 -1.78
N ALA A 56 26.07 11.28 -0.51
CA ALA A 56 25.05 10.91 0.46
C ALA A 56 24.01 12.04 0.67
N ASP A 57 24.47 13.29 0.78
CA ASP A 57 23.61 14.47 0.96
C ASP A 57 22.65 14.66 -0.22
N THR A 58 23.17 14.55 -1.45
CA THR A 58 22.39 14.71 -2.68
C THR A 58 21.39 13.57 -2.83
N SER A 59 21.81 12.33 -2.56
CA SER A 59 20.92 11.16 -2.59
C SER A 59 19.76 11.30 -1.62
N LEU A 60 20.02 11.71 -0.36
CA LEU A 60 18.96 11.96 0.62
C LEU A 60 18.03 13.08 0.18
N ALA A 61 18.57 14.20 -0.29
CA ALA A 61 17.78 15.33 -0.77
C ALA A 61 16.88 14.94 -1.96
N ASN A 62 17.37 14.10 -2.87
CA ASN A 62 16.60 13.56 -3.98
C ASN A 62 15.51 12.59 -3.52
N ALA A 63 15.82 11.69 -2.57
CA ALA A 63 14.84 10.77 -2.00
C ALA A 63 13.68 11.53 -1.34
N ILE A 64 13.97 12.52 -0.48
CA ILE A 64 12.93 13.32 0.21
C ILE A 64 12.00 14.04 -0.80
N LYS A 65 12.50 14.46 -1.96
CA LYS A 65 11.71 15.13 -3.01
C LYS A 65 11.01 14.18 -3.98
N SER A 66 11.31 12.88 -3.91
CA SER A 66 10.76 11.90 -4.84
C SER A 66 9.26 11.69 -4.61
N LYS A 67 8.56 11.28 -5.67
CA LYS A 67 7.13 10.95 -5.64
C LYS A 67 6.94 9.53 -6.20
N PRO A 68 6.24 8.63 -5.49
CA PRO A 68 5.61 8.83 -4.17
C PRO A 68 6.65 9.01 -3.03
N ALA A 69 6.25 9.68 -1.94
CA ALA A 69 7.18 10.14 -0.90
C ALA A 69 7.72 8.96 -0.05
N PRO A 70 9.05 8.83 0.16
CA PRO A 70 9.59 7.69 0.91
C PRO A 70 9.43 7.83 2.43
N LEU A 71 9.13 9.03 2.94
CA LEU A 71 8.87 9.31 4.35
C LEU A 71 7.38 9.48 4.62
N TYR A 72 6.89 8.97 5.75
CA TYR A 72 5.51 9.19 6.19
C TYR A 72 5.26 10.66 6.55
N ASP A 73 6.22 11.31 7.20
CA ASP A 73 6.25 12.74 7.47
C ASP A 73 7.64 13.29 7.11
N ALA A 74 7.70 14.43 6.43
CA ALA A 74 8.96 15.07 6.05
C ALA A 74 9.90 15.34 7.23
N ALA A 75 9.37 15.59 8.43
CA ALA A 75 10.16 15.81 9.65
C ALA A 75 10.97 14.58 10.05
N PHE A 76 10.58 13.37 9.64
CA PHE A 76 11.33 12.15 9.96
C PHE A 76 12.70 12.09 9.25
N ALA A 77 12.95 12.94 8.25
CA ALA A 77 14.27 13.12 7.65
C ALA A 77 15.32 13.54 8.70
N THR A 78 14.92 14.23 9.78
CA THR A 78 15.82 14.64 10.87
C THR A 78 16.44 13.46 11.64
N ARG A 79 15.89 12.25 11.48
CA ARG A 79 16.43 11.01 12.04
C ARG A 79 17.58 10.43 11.21
N ILE A 80 17.85 11.00 10.02
CA ILE A 80 18.87 10.52 9.09
C ILE A 80 20.06 11.49 9.11
N THR A 81 21.23 10.97 9.45
CA THR A 81 22.51 11.66 9.34
C THR A 81 23.31 11.06 8.19
N THR A 82 23.84 11.90 7.31
CA THR A 82 24.70 11.51 6.19
C THR A 82 26.17 11.61 6.54
N GLY A 83 26.98 10.74 5.93
CA GLY A 83 28.43 10.70 6.09
C GLY A 83 29.11 9.96 4.94
N ASN A 84 30.41 9.68 5.10
CA ASN A 84 31.17 8.91 4.11
C ASN A 84 32.04 7.81 4.73
N PHE A 85 32.45 6.84 3.91
CA PHE A 85 33.24 5.69 4.38
C PHE A 85 34.66 6.05 4.87
N GLU A 86 35.25 7.17 4.44
CA GLU A 86 36.58 7.56 4.92
C GLU A 86 36.54 8.23 6.30
N ASP A 87 35.58 9.12 6.51
CA ASP A 87 35.53 9.96 7.72
C ASP A 87 34.65 9.39 8.84
N ASP A 88 33.69 8.53 8.50
CA ASP A 88 32.58 8.18 9.39
C ASP A 88 32.36 6.67 9.56
N MET A 89 33.14 5.80 8.91
CA MET A 89 32.94 4.34 8.96
C MET A 89 33.18 3.76 10.37
N ASP A 90 34.03 4.38 11.19
CA ASP A 90 34.24 4.02 12.59
C ASP A 90 32.97 4.17 13.46
N LYS A 91 32.05 5.06 13.06
CA LYS A 91 30.80 5.33 13.78
C LYS A 91 29.82 4.17 13.76
N ILE A 92 30.02 3.17 12.90
CA ILE A 92 29.19 1.95 12.90
C ILE A 92 29.36 1.14 14.20
N SER A 93 30.44 1.38 14.96
CA SER A 93 30.64 0.81 16.30
C SER A 93 29.52 1.14 17.28
N ALA A 94 28.79 2.24 17.06
CA ALA A 94 27.63 2.64 17.86
C ALA A 94 26.30 2.05 17.39
N CYS A 95 26.25 1.45 16.18
CA CYS A 95 25.01 0.96 15.58
C CYS A 95 24.65 -0.44 16.11
N ASP A 96 23.35 -0.69 16.27
CA ASP A 96 22.81 -2.01 16.64
C ASP A 96 22.64 -2.91 15.40
N TRP A 97 22.40 -2.27 14.25
CA TRP A 97 22.24 -2.89 12.95
C TRP A 97 23.09 -2.18 11.90
N ILE A 98 23.76 -2.94 11.04
CA ILE A 98 24.46 -2.45 9.85
C ILE A 98 23.88 -3.17 8.64
N ILE A 99 23.34 -2.43 7.66
CA ILE A 99 22.84 -2.98 6.40
C ILE A 99 23.67 -2.48 5.21
N GLU A 100 24.14 -3.41 4.39
CA GLU A 100 24.90 -3.14 3.19
C GLU A 100 23.98 -3.04 1.96
N VAL A 101 24.13 -1.94 1.21
CA VAL A 101 23.34 -1.58 0.01
C VAL A 101 24.24 -0.93 -1.06
N VAL A 102 25.49 -1.37 -1.17
CA VAL A 102 26.44 -0.94 -2.19
C VAL A 102 26.24 -1.71 -3.50
N VAL A 103 26.99 -1.32 -4.54
CA VAL A 103 26.93 -1.92 -5.88
C VAL A 103 27.00 -3.46 -5.85
N GLU A 104 26.25 -4.10 -6.74
CA GLU A 104 26.13 -5.56 -6.84
C GLU A 104 27.40 -6.21 -7.42
N ARG A 105 28.48 -6.18 -6.64
CA ARG A 105 29.80 -6.75 -6.95
C ARG A 105 30.38 -7.44 -5.72
N LEU A 106 30.65 -8.74 -5.86
CA LEU A 106 31.15 -9.58 -4.76
C LEU A 106 32.43 -9.04 -4.13
N ASP A 107 33.40 -8.60 -4.95
CA ASP A 107 34.69 -8.11 -4.48
C ASP A 107 34.57 -6.81 -3.67
N ILE A 108 33.71 -5.89 -4.11
CA ILE A 108 33.45 -4.64 -3.39
C ILE A 108 32.73 -4.91 -2.08
N LYS A 109 31.70 -5.77 -2.08
CA LYS A 109 30.97 -6.13 -0.85
C LYS A 109 31.88 -6.82 0.17
N LYS A 110 32.77 -7.72 -0.27
CA LYS A 110 33.77 -8.36 0.61
C LYS A 110 34.72 -7.35 1.26
N LEU A 111 35.09 -6.29 0.55
CA LEU A 111 35.92 -5.20 1.10
C LEU A 111 35.15 -4.40 2.17
N ILE A 112 33.89 -4.04 1.91
CA ILE A 112 33.04 -3.35 2.89
C ILE A 112 32.82 -4.21 4.13
N PHE A 113 32.48 -5.49 3.97
CA PHE A 113 32.28 -6.38 5.11
C PHE A 113 33.55 -6.62 5.93
N ALA A 114 34.74 -6.49 5.34
CA ALA A 114 35.99 -6.58 6.11
C ALA A 114 36.13 -5.39 7.06
N GLN A 115 35.77 -4.19 6.60
CA GLN A 115 35.73 -3.01 7.45
C GLN A 115 34.64 -3.12 8.51
N VAL A 116 33.44 -3.60 8.14
CA VAL A 116 32.33 -3.81 9.09
C VAL A 116 32.72 -4.78 10.19
N ASP A 117 33.34 -5.91 9.86
CA ASP A 117 33.78 -6.91 10.83
C ASP A 117 34.81 -6.35 11.83
N ASN A 118 35.72 -5.50 11.35
CA ASN A 118 36.76 -4.89 12.19
C ASN A 118 36.25 -3.74 13.09
N LEU A 119 35.21 -3.01 12.67
CA LEU A 119 34.79 -1.76 13.31
C LEU A 119 33.48 -1.85 14.09
N ARG A 120 32.60 -2.80 13.76
CA ARG A 120 31.33 -2.96 14.48
C ARG A 120 31.56 -3.43 15.92
N LYS A 121 30.57 -3.20 16.80
CA LYS A 121 30.56 -3.81 18.13
C LYS A 121 30.19 -5.30 18.06
N ALA A 122 30.75 -6.12 18.95
CA ALA A 122 30.41 -7.54 19.04
C ALA A 122 28.89 -7.73 19.26
N GLY A 123 28.31 -8.74 18.60
CA GLY A 123 26.88 -9.03 18.66
C GLY A 123 25.95 -8.07 17.90
N SER A 124 26.45 -6.99 17.28
CA SER A 124 25.64 -6.16 16.39
C SER A 124 25.14 -6.96 15.19
N LEU A 125 23.91 -6.71 14.75
CA LEU A 125 23.34 -7.39 13.59
C LEU A 125 23.93 -6.81 12.31
N VAL A 126 24.29 -7.67 11.36
CA VAL A 126 24.80 -7.26 10.05
C VAL A 126 23.95 -7.90 8.97
N THR A 127 23.57 -7.14 7.95
CA THR A 127 22.80 -7.68 6.83
C THR A 127 23.23 -7.15 5.46
N SER A 128 22.89 -7.87 4.40
CA SER A 128 23.06 -7.42 3.02
C SER A 128 21.70 -7.32 2.32
N ASN A 129 21.49 -6.24 1.56
CA ASN A 129 20.38 -6.08 0.62
C ASN A 129 20.74 -6.56 -0.79
N THR A 130 21.72 -7.46 -0.95
CA THR A 130 22.02 -8.05 -2.25
C THR A 130 20.77 -8.70 -2.86
N SER A 131 20.68 -8.70 -4.19
CA SER A 131 19.52 -9.19 -4.95
C SER A 131 19.71 -10.61 -5.50
N GLY A 132 20.91 -11.15 -5.40
CA GLY A 132 21.21 -12.50 -5.89
C GLY A 132 22.61 -13.04 -5.62
N ILE A 133 23.50 -12.32 -4.93
CA ILE A 133 24.78 -12.89 -4.48
C ILE A 133 24.49 -13.78 -3.26
N PRO A 134 24.92 -15.06 -3.25
CA PRO A 134 24.74 -15.91 -2.09
C PRO A 134 25.39 -15.33 -0.83
N ILE A 135 24.66 -15.34 0.28
CA ILE A 135 25.05 -14.77 1.57
C ILE A 135 26.26 -15.50 2.14
N GLY A 136 26.35 -16.82 1.97
CA GLY A 136 27.50 -17.62 2.37
C GLY A 136 28.81 -17.11 1.76
N GLN A 137 28.78 -16.68 0.49
CA GLN A 137 29.97 -16.11 -0.16
C GLN A 137 30.40 -14.78 0.45
N LEU A 138 29.45 -13.98 0.96
CA LEU A 138 29.73 -12.71 1.63
C LEU A 138 30.25 -12.92 3.07
N ALA A 139 29.92 -14.05 3.70
CA ALA A 139 30.37 -14.43 5.04
C ALA A 139 31.80 -15.02 5.06
N GLU A 140 32.33 -15.45 3.91
CA GLU A 140 33.66 -16.06 3.81
C GLU A 140 34.78 -15.16 4.37
N GLY A 141 35.63 -15.72 5.24
CA GLY A 141 36.77 -15.02 5.82
C GLY A 141 36.39 -13.92 6.82
N ARG A 142 35.17 -13.97 7.39
CA ARG A 142 34.72 -13.13 8.51
C ARG A 142 34.86 -13.84 9.85
N SER A 143 34.86 -13.07 10.93
CA SER A 143 34.92 -13.56 12.30
C SER A 143 33.69 -14.41 12.66
N GLU A 144 33.85 -15.32 13.61
CA GLU A 144 32.75 -16.17 14.11
C GLU A 144 31.57 -15.33 14.65
N ASP A 145 31.85 -14.23 15.35
CA ASP A 145 30.80 -13.33 15.84
C ASP A 145 30.05 -12.64 14.68
N PHE A 146 30.75 -12.31 13.58
CA PHE A 146 30.11 -11.70 12.41
C PHE A 146 29.17 -12.69 11.76
N LYS A 147 29.68 -13.89 11.45
CA LYS A 147 28.90 -14.92 10.75
C LYS A 147 27.62 -15.28 11.49
N LYS A 148 27.68 -15.44 12.81
CA LYS A 148 26.51 -15.72 13.66
C LYS A 148 25.45 -14.62 13.60
N ASN A 149 25.87 -13.36 13.46
CA ASN A 149 24.98 -12.19 13.41
C ASN A 149 24.73 -11.66 11.99
N PHE A 150 25.09 -12.43 10.95
CA PHE A 150 25.01 -12.01 9.56
C PHE A 150 24.01 -12.84 8.76
N CYS A 151 23.13 -12.17 8.01
CA CYS A 151 22.25 -12.80 7.02
C CYS A 151 21.87 -11.81 5.90
N GLY A 152 21.21 -12.29 4.85
CA GLY A 152 20.54 -11.41 3.89
C GLY A 152 19.25 -10.83 4.48
N THR A 153 19.00 -9.55 4.20
CA THR A 153 17.70 -8.89 4.40
C THR A 153 17.37 -8.06 3.16
N HIS A 154 16.60 -8.64 2.25
CA HIS A 154 16.37 -8.07 0.93
C HIS A 154 15.03 -7.32 0.88
N PHE A 155 15.13 -6.00 0.79
CA PHE A 155 14.05 -5.05 0.54
C PHE A 155 13.82 -4.88 -0.97
N PHE A 156 12.58 -4.57 -1.33
CA PHE A 156 12.16 -4.33 -2.71
C PHE A 156 11.90 -2.84 -2.98
N ASN A 157 12.26 -2.37 -4.17
CA ASN A 157 12.08 -0.97 -4.55
C ASN A 157 10.62 -0.71 -4.99
N PRO A 158 9.96 0.36 -4.53
CA PRO A 158 10.38 1.30 -3.49
C PRO A 158 10.25 0.76 -2.06
N ALA A 159 11.29 0.96 -1.23
CA ALA A 159 11.44 0.33 0.08
C ALA A 159 10.29 0.62 1.07
N ARG A 160 9.61 1.77 0.99
CA ARG A 160 8.41 2.04 1.80
C ARG A 160 7.21 1.20 1.35
N TYR A 161 6.96 1.16 0.04
CA TYR A 161 5.70 0.69 -0.54
C TYR A 161 5.66 -0.81 -0.84
N MET A 162 6.80 -1.41 -1.19
CA MET A 162 6.87 -2.84 -1.40
C MET A 162 6.95 -3.54 -0.05
N ALA A 163 6.01 -4.45 0.21
CA ALA A 163 5.86 -5.07 1.53
C ALA A 163 6.88 -6.20 1.76
N LEU A 164 7.45 -6.80 0.72
CA LEU A 164 8.33 -7.96 0.89
C LEU A 164 9.64 -7.61 1.61
N PHE A 165 10.00 -8.48 2.55
CA PHE A 165 11.27 -8.50 3.24
C PHE A 165 11.77 -9.95 3.31
N GLU A 166 12.68 -10.32 2.41
CA GLU A 166 13.26 -11.67 2.40
C GLU A 166 14.39 -11.76 3.44
N VAL A 167 14.35 -12.78 4.30
CA VAL A 167 15.38 -13.11 5.28
C VAL A 167 16.13 -14.34 4.79
N ILE A 168 17.42 -14.19 4.53
CA ILE A 168 18.25 -15.21 3.85
C ILE A 168 19.43 -15.61 4.74
N PRO A 169 19.28 -16.62 5.62
CA PRO A 169 20.39 -17.12 6.42
C PRO A 169 21.41 -17.89 5.56
N HIS A 170 22.69 -17.74 5.88
CA HIS A 170 23.72 -18.72 5.50
C HIS A 170 23.89 -19.77 6.60
N ALA A 171 24.67 -20.82 6.33
CA ALA A 171 24.79 -22.00 7.20
C ALA A 171 25.26 -21.72 8.64
N GLU A 172 26.01 -20.64 8.89
CA GLU A 172 26.55 -20.29 10.21
C GLU A 172 25.74 -19.15 10.89
N THR A 173 24.60 -18.74 10.31
CA THR A 173 23.68 -17.74 10.92
C THR A 173 23.04 -18.33 12.17
N ASP A 174 23.03 -17.57 13.27
CA ASP A 174 22.35 -17.98 14.50
C ASP A 174 20.82 -18.04 14.28
N PRO A 175 20.13 -19.16 14.59
CA PRO A 175 18.67 -19.24 14.49
C PRO A 175 17.93 -18.13 15.24
N ASP A 176 18.43 -17.67 16.39
CA ASP A 176 17.82 -16.56 17.13
C ASP A 176 17.84 -15.25 16.34
N VAL A 177 18.82 -15.07 15.45
CA VAL A 177 18.91 -13.91 14.54
C VAL A 177 17.88 -14.02 13.42
N ILE A 178 17.60 -15.22 12.93
CA ILE A 178 16.57 -15.48 11.92
C ILE A 178 15.19 -15.15 12.51
N ASP A 179 14.88 -15.71 13.69
CA ASP A 179 13.61 -15.45 14.40
C ASP A 179 13.45 -13.97 14.72
N PHE A 180 14.54 -13.31 15.13
CA PHE A 180 14.55 -11.87 15.33
C PHE A 180 14.15 -11.13 14.05
N TRP A 181 14.73 -11.44 12.89
CA TRP A 181 14.41 -10.72 11.65
C TRP A 181 13.02 -11.00 11.12
N MET A 182 12.54 -12.24 11.26
CA MET A 182 11.17 -12.60 10.90
C MET A 182 10.16 -11.79 11.73
N HIS A 183 10.37 -11.72 13.05
CA HIS A 183 9.55 -10.92 13.95
C HIS A 183 9.72 -9.41 13.71
N TYR A 184 10.95 -8.93 13.59
CA TYR A 184 11.26 -7.51 13.49
C TYR A 184 10.72 -6.91 12.19
N GLY A 185 10.91 -7.61 11.07
CA GLY A 185 10.35 -7.21 9.78
C GLY A 185 8.83 -7.07 9.82
N GLU A 186 8.14 -8.02 10.44
CA GLU A 186 6.68 -8.02 10.51
C GLU A 186 6.12 -7.01 11.50
N VAL A 187 6.73 -6.86 12.68
CA VAL A 187 6.17 -6.05 13.77
C VAL A 187 6.64 -4.61 13.74
N TYR A 188 7.92 -4.36 13.41
CA TYR A 188 8.54 -3.04 13.55
C TYR A 188 8.82 -2.34 12.22
N LEU A 189 8.90 -3.08 11.12
CA LEU A 189 9.03 -2.51 9.77
C LEU A 189 7.72 -2.52 8.98
N GLY A 190 6.68 -3.21 9.47
CA GLY A 190 5.41 -3.36 8.75
C GLY A 190 5.54 -4.15 7.44
N LYS A 191 6.57 -4.99 7.33
CA LYS A 191 6.88 -5.79 6.13
C LYS A 191 6.27 -7.18 6.23
N LYS A 192 6.13 -7.83 5.08
CA LYS A 192 5.89 -9.27 5.01
C LYS A 192 7.23 -9.98 4.98
N ALA A 193 7.69 -10.42 6.17
CA ALA A 193 8.90 -11.21 6.30
C ALA A 193 8.70 -12.61 5.71
N VAL A 194 9.65 -13.05 4.90
CA VAL A 194 9.66 -14.38 4.28
C VAL A 194 11.02 -15.00 4.46
N LEU A 195 11.06 -16.22 5.02
CA LEU A 195 12.30 -16.99 5.14
C LEU A 195 12.64 -17.62 3.79
N CYS A 196 13.85 -17.36 3.30
CA CYS A 196 14.37 -17.88 2.03
C CYS A 196 15.60 -18.74 2.29
N LYS A 197 15.89 -19.67 1.38
CA LYS A 197 17.19 -20.33 1.36
C LYS A 197 18.22 -19.47 0.63
N ASP A 198 19.48 -19.66 0.98
CA ASP A 198 20.62 -18.99 0.34
C ASP A 198 20.93 -19.59 -1.04
N THR A 199 20.04 -19.32 -1.98
CA THR A 199 20.15 -19.74 -3.38
C THR A 199 20.11 -18.52 -4.30
N PRO A 200 20.72 -18.58 -5.50
CA PRO A 200 20.71 -17.46 -6.43
C PRO A 200 19.28 -16.95 -6.70
N ALA A 201 19.10 -15.63 -6.62
CA ALA A 201 17.82 -14.93 -6.79
C ALA A 201 16.70 -15.27 -5.79
N PHE A 202 17.02 -15.93 -4.67
CA PHE A 202 16.13 -16.17 -3.52
C PHE A 202 14.74 -16.71 -3.94
N ILE A 203 13.64 -16.08 -3.49
CA ILE A 203 12.29 -16.51 -3.84
C ILE A 203 11.69 -15.64 -4.93
N ALA A 204 11.47 -14.34 -4.65
CA ALA A 204 10.65 -13.51 -5.53
C ALA A 204 11.31 -13.33 -6.91
N ASN A 205 12.61 -13.02 -6.95
CA ASN A 205 13.33 -12.84 -8.21
C ASN A 205 13.45 -14.16 -9.00
N ARG A 206 13.53 -15.31 -8.31
CA ARG A 206 13.56 -16.64 -8.93
C ARG A 206 12.24 -16.98 -9.65
N ILE A 207 11.11 -16.75 -9.00
CA ILE A 207 9.79 -16.95 -9.61
C ILE A 207 9.52 -15.88 -10.69
N GLY A 208 9.90 -14.63 -10.43
CA GLY A 208 9.79 -13.52 -11.38
C GLY A 208 10.61 -13.74 -12.66
N PHE A 209 11.79 -14.35 -12.54
CA PHE A 209 12.60 -14.79 -13.67
C PHE A 209 11.82 -15.75 -14.57
N TYR A 210 11.21 -16.80 -14.00
CA TYR A 210 10.40 -17.73 -14.79
C TYR A 210 9.20 -17.04 -15.42
N SER A 211 8.39 -16.32 -14.63
CA SER A 211 7.15 -15.71 -15.13
C SER A 211 7.43 -14.70 -16.24
N GLY A 212 8.45 -13.84 -16.09
CA GLY A 212 8.78 -12.83 -17.09
C GLY A 212 9.25 -13.44 -18.42
N ASN A 213 10.12 -14.43 -18.36
CA ASN A 213 10.61 -15.11 -19.56
C ASN A 213 9.52 -15.98 -20.21
N LYS A 214 8.66 -16.63 -19.42
CA LYS A 214 7.51 -17.40 -19.92
C LYS A 214 6.49 -16.50 -20.61
N VAL A 215 6.21 -15.30 -20.08
CA VAL A 215 5.37 -14.30 -20.77
C VAL A 215 5.94 -13.97 -22.15
N GLY A 216 7.26 -13.74 -22.27
CA GLY A 216 7.91 -13.49 -23.55
C GLY A 216 7.72 -14.66 -24.54
N GLU A 217 8.00 -15.89 -24.10
CA GLU A 217 7.81 -17.11 -24.91
C GLU A 217 6.36 -17.25 -25.40
N LEU A 218 5.39 -17.06 -24.52
CA LEU A 218 3.97 -17.21 -24.85
C LEU A 218 3.42 -16.06 -25.70
N THR A 219 3.98 -14.85 -25.56
CA THR A 219 3.65 -13.71 -26.44
C THR A 219 3.96 -14.08 -27.89
N GLU A 220 5.16 -14.61 -28.14
CA GLU A 220 5.59 -15.03 -29.48
C GLU A 220 4.79 -16.24 -29.97
N LYS A 221 4.65 -17.28 -29.13
CA LYS A 221 3.92 -18.51 -29.46
C LYS A 221 2.48 -18.26 -29.94
N TYR A 222 1.79 -17.31 -29.32
CA TYR A 222 0.38 -16.99 -29.62
C TYR A 222 0.20 -15.73 -30.48
N GLY A 223 1.28 -15.11 -30.93
CA GLY A 223 1.24 -13.93 -31.81
C GLY A 223 0.52 -12.73 -31.18
N LEU A 224 0.65 -12.55 -29.87
CA LEU A 224 -0.01 -11.46 -29.14
C LEU A 224 0.83 -10.18 -29.18
N SER A 225 0.18 -9.02 -29.20
CA SER A 225 0.84 -7.72 -29.01
C SER A 225 1.18 -7.47 -27.53
N ILE A 226 2.13 -6.56 -27.27
CA ILE A 226 2.49 -6.18 -25.90
C ILE A 226 1.31 -5.56 -25.14
N GLU A 227 0.43 -4.83 -25.83
CA GLU A 227 -0.75 -4.23 -25.22
C GLU A 227 -1.82 -5.26 -24.85
N GLU A 228 -1.94 -6.33 -25.63
CA GLU A 228 -2.83 -7.44 -25.29
C GLU A 228 -2.32 -8.18 -24.07
N VAL A 229 -1.02 -8.50 -24.05
CA VAL A 229 -0.40 -9.19 -22.92
C VAL A 229 -0.48 -8.37 -21.64
N ASP A 230 -0.23 -7.06 -21.68
CA ASP A 230 -0.34 -6.20 -20.50
C ASP A 230 -1.77 -6.10 -19.97
N LYS A 231 -2.78 -6.13 -20.86
CA LYS A 231 -4.20 -6.18 -20.45
C LYS A 231 -4.57 -7.53 -19.85
N ILE A 232 -4.03 -8.63 -20.37
CA ILE A 232 -4.27 -9.98 -19.84
C ILE A 232 -3.59 -10.15 -18.47
N THR A 233 -2.32 -9.72 -18.35
CA THR A 233 -1.46 -9.86 -17.16
C THR A 233 -1.64 -8.74 -16.13
N GLY A 234 -2.80 -8.07 -16.14
CA GLY A 234 -3.20 -7.06 -15.17
C GLY A 234 -4.41 -7.50 -14.33
N GLU A 235 -5.44 -6.66 -14.25
CA GLU A 235 -6.67 -6.93 -13.49
C GLU A 235 -7.33 -8.30 -13.76
N PRO A 236 -7.38 -8.83 -15.01
CA PRO A 236 -7.98 -10.14 -15.25
C PRO A 236 -7.36 -11.28 -14.44
N LEU A 237 -6.04 -11.24 -14.19
CA LEU A 237 -5.32 -12.19 -13.35
C LEU A 237 -5.14 -11.69 -11.91
N ALA A 238 -5.81 -10.60 -11.53
CA ALA A 238 -5.61 -9.92 -10.24
C ALA A 238 -4.13 -9.55 -9.97
N TRP A 239 -3.41 -9.19 -11.04
CA TRP A 239 -2.05 -8.65 -11.00
C TRP A 239 -2.08 -7.12 -11.12
N PRO A 240 -0.97 -6.42 -10.84
CA PRO A 240 -0.92 -4.96 -10.99
C PRO A 240 -1.29 -4.52 -12.42
N ASN A 241 -2.09 -3.46 -12.51
CA ASN A 241 -2.52 -2.86 -13.80
C ASN A 241 -1.38 -2.39 -14.70
N THR A 242 -0.15 -2.35 -14.20
CA THR A 242 1.04 -2.13 -15.00
C THR A 242 1.13 -3.19 -16.13
N GLY A 243 0.79 -4.45 -15.87
CA GLY A 243 1.04 -5.53 -16.84
C GLY A 243 2.53 -5.89 -16.92
N SER A 244 2.89 -6.79 -17.83
CA SER A 244 4.22 -7.42 -17.89
C SER A 244 5.28 -6.56 -18.60
N TYR A 245 5.01 -6.06 -19.80
CA TYR A 245 5.96 -5.27 -20.60
C TYR A 245 6.14 -3.85 -20.04
N ARG A 246 5.06 -3.21 -19.59
CA ARG A 246 5.17 -1.93 -18.87
C ARG A 246 5.95 -2.06 -17.56
N LEU A 247 5.89 -3.22 -16.90
CA LEU A 247 6.68 -3.49 -15.70
C LEU A 247 8.17 -3.59 -16.04
N LEU A 248 8.52 -4.23 -17.16
CA LEU A 248 9.90 -4.24 -17.66
C LEU A 248 10.40 -2.82 -17.97
N ASP A 249 9.55 -1.96 -18.55
CA ASP A 249 9.89 -0.55 -18.76
C ASP A 249 10.09 0.21 -17.45
N LEU A 250 9.28 -0.10 -16.42
CA LEU A 250 9.38 0.53 -15.10
C LEU A 250 10.65 0.11 -14.33
N VAL A 251 10.98 -1.19 -14.35
CA VAL A 251 12.16 -1.78 -13.70
C VAL A 251 13.45 -1.42 -14.44
N GLY A 252 13.37 -1.35 -15.76
CA GLY A 252 14.49 -1.19 -16.67
C GLY A 252 14.90 -2.52 -17.31
N LEU A 253 15.04 -2.51 -18.62
CA LEU A 253 15.36 -3.72 -19.40
C LEU A 253 16.74 -4.27 -19.08
N ASP A 254 17.74 -3.41 -18.88
CA ASP A 254 19.11 -3.79 -18.50
C ASP A 254 19.16 -4.47 -17.12
N THR A 255 18.38 -3.99 -16.16
CA THR A 255 18.25 -4.63 -14.84
C THR A 255 17.66 -6.02 -14.99
N SER A 256 16.56 -6.13 -15.75
CA SER A 256 15.86 -7.40 -15.98
C SER A 256 16.76 -8.44 -16.67
N VAL A 257 17.52 -8.02 -17.69
CA VAL A 257 18.48 -8.89 -18.40
C VAL A 257 19.61 -9.35 -17.49
N LYS A 258 20.12 -8.48 -16.60
CA LYS A 258 21.15 -8.86 -15.62
C LYS A 258 20.65 -9.93 -14.65
N VAL A 259 19.42 -9.81 -14.15
CA VAL A 259 18.81 -10.83 -13.28
C VAL A 259 18.65 -12.16 -14.03
N THR A 260 18.09 -12.12 -15.25
CA THR A 260 17.96 -13.31 -16.11
C THR A 260 19.30 -13.99 -16.35
N LYS A 261 20.33 -13.22 -16.69
CA LYS A 261 21.68 -13.75 -16.88
C LYS A 261 22.26 -14.33 -15.60
N GLY A 262 22.11 -13.64 -14.47
CA GLY A 262 22.57 -14.11 -13.17
C GLY A 262 21.95 -15.45 -12.78
N VAL A 263 20.66 -15.63 -13.05
CA VAL A 263 19.97 -16.91 -12.82
C VAL A 263 20.48 -18.00 -13.78
N ILE A 264 20.62 -17.71 -15.07
CA ILE A 264 21.13 -18.69 -16.05
C ILE A 264 22.54 -19.16 -15.68
N ASP A 265 23.42 -18.23 -15.31
CA ASP A 265 24.83 -18.50 -15.03
C ASP A 265 25.00 -19.31 -13.72
N ASN A 266 24.10 -19.14 -12.74
CA ASN A 266 24.25 -19.73 -11.39
C ASN A 266 23.28 -20.87 -11.06
N CYS A 267 22.31 -21.18 -11.93
CA CYS A 267 21.35 -22.26 -11.72
C CYS A 267 21.32 -23.26 -12.90
N PRO A 268 22.45 -23.91 -13.24
CA PRO A 268 22.55 -24.74 -14.45
C PRO A 268 21.64 -25.99 -14.43
N ASP A 269 21.22 -26.43 -13.24
CA ASP A 269 20.39 -27.60 -13.05
C ASP A 269 18.88 -27.34 -13.12
N ASP A 270 18.47 -26.08 -13.10
CA ASP A 270 17.08 -25.66 -13.27
C ASP A 270 16.55 -26.06 -14.65
N GLU A 271 15.37 -26.69 -14.65
CA GLU A 271 14.71 -27.23 -15.83
C GLU A 271 14.40 -26.16 -16.89
N PHE A 272 14.01 -24.96 -16.46
CA PHE A 272 13.71 -23.86 -17.36
C PHE A 272 14.99 -23.18 -17.85
N VAL A 273 16.01 -23.05 -17.00
CA VAL A 273 17.35 -22.56 -17.42
C VAL A 273 17.93 -23.43 -18.53
N LYS A 274 17.82 -24.76 -18.41
CA LYS A 274 18.27 -25.71 -19.44
C LYS A 274 17.60 -25.46 -20.81
N ILE A 275 16.36 -25.01 -20.82
CA ILE A 275 15.61 -24.67 -22.03
C ILE A 275 16.07 -23.32 -22.59
N ILE A 276 16.12 -22.27 -21.76
CA ILE A 276 16.31 -20.91 -22.25
C ILE A 276 17.77 -20.53 -22.51
N LYS A 277 18.75 -21.16 -21.85
CA LYS A 277 20.17 -20.78 -21.97
C LYS A 277 20.72 -20.86 -23.41
N ASN A 278 20.09 -21.70 -24.24
CA ASN A 278 20.46 -21.91 -25.64
C ASN A 278 19.57 -21.12 -26.62
N LYS A 279 18.55 -20.41 -26.13
CA LYS A 279 17.69 -19.57 -26.96
C LYS A 279 18.33 -18.19 -27.13
N PRO A 280 18.36 -17.62 -28.35
CA PRO A 280 18.79 -16.24 -28.53
C PRO A 280 17.83 -15.28 -27.82
N VAL A 281 18.34 -14.13 -27.38
CA VAL A 281 17.50 -13.04 -26.88
C VAL A 281 16.53 -12.62 -27.99
N HIS A 282 15.25 -12.43 -27.65
CA HIS A 282 14.24 -12.02 -28.61
C HIS A 282 14.65 -10.72 -29.33
N LYS A 283 14.43 -10.65 -30.65
CA LYS A 283 14.91 -9.55 -31.51
C LYS A 283 14.48 -8.16 -31.04
N ALA A 284 13.27 -8.04 -30.50
CA ALA A 284 12.78 -6.77 -29.96
C ALA A 284 13.55 -6.34 -28.70
N THR A 285 13.86 -7.28 -27.81
CA THR A 285 14.66 -7.00 -26.62
C THR A 285 16.09 -6.60 -27.02
N GLN A 286 16.69 -7.32 -27.98
CA GLN A 286 18.00 -6.97 -28.50
C GLN A 286 18.00 -5.56 -29.12
N PHE A 287 17.01 -5.25 -29.95
CA PHE A 287 16.84 -3.92 -30.54
C PHE A 287 16.75 -2.80 -29.47
N LEU A 288 15.99 -3.03 -28.41
CA LEU A 288 15.86 -2.07 -27.31
C LEU A 288 17.19 -1.86 -26.58
N LEU A 289 17.95 -2.93 -26.32
CA LEU A 289 19.27 -2.85 -25.70
C LEU A 289 20.29 -2.12 -26.58
N ASP A 290 20.36 -2.48 -27.87
CA ASP A 290 21.32 -1.90 -28.84
C ASP A 290 21.14 -0.39 -29.01
N ASN A 291 19.90 0.11 -28.84
CA ASN A 291 19.56 1.52 -28.94
C ASN A 291 19.52 2.25 -27.58
N ASN A 292 19.86 1.58 -26.47
CA ASN A 292 19.76 2.13 -25.11
C ASN A 292 18.34 2.61 -24.74
N TYR A 293 17.32 1.90 -25.22
CA TYR A 293 15.90 2.11 -24.92
C TYR A 293 15.52 1.24 -23.71
N LEU A 294 15.95 1.68 -22.54
CA LEU A 294 15.90 0.95 -21.27
C LEU A 294 14.59 1.17 -20.47
N GLY A 295 13.51 1.64 -21.10
CA GLY A 295 12.22 1.87 -20.45
C GLY A 295 12.02 3.30 -19.95
N ASP A 296 11.31 3.45 -18.82
CA ASP A 296 10.91 4.76 -18.27
C ASP A 296 12.11 5.65 -17.94
N LYS A 297 13.25 5.06 -17.54
CA LYS A 297 14.49 5.80 -17.20
C LYS A 297 15.18 6.43 -18.42
N SER A 298 14.94 5.92 -19.63
CA SER A 298 15.42 6.49 -20.90
C SER A 298 14.29 7.15 -21.71
N GLY A 299 13.08 7.23 -21.15
CA GLY A 299 11.89 7.79 -21.79
C GLY A 299 11.24 6.91 -22.86
N GLN A 300 11.82 5.76 -23.20
CA GLN A 300 11.28 4.78 -24.14
C GLN A 300 11.86 3.38 -23.91
N GLY A 301 11.03 2.37 -24.13
CA GLY A 301 11.31 0.92 -24.06
C GLY A 301 10.29 0.15 -24.90
N PHE A 302 9.58 -0.83 -24.35
CA PHE A 302 8.44 -1.43 -25.06
C PHE A 302 7.34 -0.39 -25.36
N TYR A 303 7.21 0.62 -24.51
CA TYR A 303 6.38 1.78 -24.76
C TYR A 303 7.19 3.06 -24.89
N LYS A 304 6.64 4.03 -25.63
CA LYS A 304 7.18 5.38 -25.79
C LYS A 304 6.11 6.41 -25.48
N LYS A 305 6.36 7.27 -24.48
CA LYS A 305 5.51 8.42 -24.18
C LYS A 305 5.92 9.59 -25.08
N THR A 306 5.00 10.11 -25.89
CA THR A 306 5.27 11.25 -26.76
C THR A 306 4.85 12.58 -26.11
N ASP A 307 5.31 13.70 -26.66
CA ASP A 307 4.86 15.03 -26.25
C ASP A 307 3.51 15.43 -26.85
N GLN A 308 3.01 14.68 -27.84
CA GLN A 308 1.69 14.90 -28.43
C GLN A 308 0.59 14.64 -27.40
N ARG A 309 -0.50 15.39 -27.53
CA ARG A 309 -1.69 15.23 -26.69
C ARG A 309 -2.83 14.64 -27.51
N ASP A 310 -3.53 13.68 -26.94
CA ASP A 310 -4.77 13.17 -27.49
C ASP A 310 -5.92 14.18 -27.29
N GLU A 311 -7.10 13.87 -27.84
CA GLU A 311 -8.32 14.70 -27.73
C GLU A 311 -8.77 14.94 -26.28
N LYS A 312 -8.28 14.13 -25.32
CA LYS A 312 -8.58 14.21 -23.89
C LYS A 312 -7.46 14.88 -23.09
N GLY A 313 -6.45 15.43 -23.77
CA GLY A 313 -5.28 16.06 -23.15
C GLY A 313 -4.30 15.08 -22.50
N GLY A 314 -4.45 13.77 -22.75
CA GLY A 314 -3.51 12.73 -22.35
C GLY A 314 -2.29 12.69 -23.27
N ARG A 315 -1.13 12.21 -22.79
CA ARG A 315 0.03 12.00 -23.67
C ARG A 315 -0.26 10.83 -24.61
N VAL A 316 0.00 10.98 -25.90
CA VAL A 316 -0.05 9.85 -26.84
C VAL A 316 1.06 8.86 -26.50
N ILE A 317 0.69 7.61 -26.24
CA ILE A 317 1.60 6.51 -25.95
C ILE A 317 1.69 5.64 -27.20
N LEU A 318 2.92 5.30 -27.59
CA LEU A 318 3.19 4.35 -28.66
C LEU A 318 3.66 3.02 -28.04
N ALA A 319 3.35 1.91 -28.70
CA ALA A 319 3.76 0.55 -28.37
C ALA A 319 4.69 0.02 -29.47
N LEU A 320 5.73 -0.72 -29.08
CA LEU A 320 6.66 -1.37 -29.99
C LEU A 320 6.01 -2.60 -30.62
N ASP A 321 5.94 -2.63 -31.95
CA ASP A 321 5.62 -3.84 -32.70
C ASP A 321 6.80 -4.82 -32.63
N LEU A 322 6.59 -5.97 -31.98
CA LEU A 322 7.64 -6.97 -31.77
C LEU A 322 8.18 -7.58 -33.08
N ASN A 323 7.41 -7.49 -34.17
CA ASN A 323 7.79 -8.03 -35.46
C ASN A 323 8.55 -7.03 -36.32
N THR A 324 8.03 -5.80 -36.44
CA THR A 324 8.60 -4.75 -37.31
C THR A 324 9.61 -3.86 -36.62
N LEU A 325 9.65 -3.85 -35.28
CA LEU A 325 10.48 -2.97 -34.43
C LEU A 325 10.14 -1.48 -34.58
N GLU A 326 8.93 -1.17 -35.05
CA GLU A 326 8.42 0.19 -35.19
C GLU A 326 7.42 0.50 -34.07
N TYR A 327 7.45 1.73 -33.57
CA TYR A 327 6.47 2.20 -32.60
C TYR A 327 5.18 2.63 -33.30
N LYS A 328 4.06 2.09 -32.85
CA LYS A 328 2.71 2.40 -33.37
C LYS A 328 1.81 2.95 -32.27
N PRO A 329 0.82 3.81 -32.57
CA PRO A 329 -0.16 4.25 -31.59
C PRO A 329 -0.87 3.04 -30.96
N THR A 330 -1.00 3.04 -29.63
CA THR A 330 -1.68 1.95 -28.90
C THR A 330 -3.11 1.78 -29.39
N GLN A 331 -3.54 0.54 -29.65
CA GLN A 331 -4.88 0.26 -30.14
C GLN A 331 -5.81 -0.33 -29.07
N LYS A 332 -7.10 -0.03 -29.18
CA LYS A 332 -8.14 -0.71 -28.39
C LYS A 332 -8.51 -2.01 -29.06
N VAL A 333 -7.86 -3.09 -28.63
CA VAL A 333 -8.19 -4.46 -29.05
C VAL A 333 -9.23 -5.07 -28.10
N MET A 334 -10.22 -5.77 -28.67
CA MET A 334 -11.16 -6.61 -27.94
C MET A 334 -10.49 -7.94 -27.64
N ILE A 335 -10.27 -8.24 -26.35
CA ILE A 335 -9.56 -9.43 -25.91
C ILE A 335 -10.56 -10.36 -25.23
N PRO A 336 -10.79 -11.60 -25.74
CA PRO A 336 -11.81 -12.51 -25.22
C PRO A 336 -11.75 -12.71 -23.70
N VAL A 337 -10.58 -13.05 -23.15
CA VAL A 337 -10.42 -13.29 -21.70
C VAL A 337 -10.64 -12.04 -20.85
N VAL A 338 -10.37 -10.84 -21.37
CA VAL A 338 -10.70 -9.58 -20.69
C VAL A 338 -12.22 -9.39 -20.66
N GLY A 339 -12.95 -9.85 -21.68
CA GLY A 339 -14.41 -9.88 -21.69
C GLY A 339 -14.98 -10.83 -20.63
N ILE A 340 -14.35 -11.99 -20.42
CA ILE A 340 -14.69 -12.94 -19.35
C ILE A 340 -14.48 -12.30 -17.97
N ALA A 341 -13.29 -11.73 -17.74
CA ALA A 341 -12.95 -11.10 -16.46
C ALA A 341 -13.92 -9.98 -16.05
N LYS A 342 -14.45 -9.23 -17.02
CA LYS A 342 -15.46 -8.18 -16.76
C LYS A 342 -16.84 -8.72 -16.37
N LYS A 343 -17.17 -9.96 -16.73
CA LYS A 343 -18.49 -10.57 -16.46
C LYS A 343 -18.48 -11.45 -15.22
N VAL A 344 -17.35 -12.07 -14.91
CA VAL A 344 -17.22 -13.00 -13.79
C VAL A 344 -16.40 -12.34 -12.69
N GLU A 345 -17.07 -11.95 -11.60
CA GLU A 345 -16.41 -11.29 -10.46
C GLU A 345 -15.66 -12.29 -9.56
N ILE A 346 -16.16 -13.52 -9.42
CA ILE A 346 -15.55 -14.53 -8.55
C ILE A 346 -14.29 -15.10 -9.21
N MET A 347 -13.14 -14.91 -8.57
CA MET A 347 -11.82 -15.16 -9.17
C MET A 347 -11.59 -16.62 -9.59
N ASP A 348 -12.03 -17.59 -8.80
CA ASP A 348 -11.85 -19.02 -9.09
C ASP A 348 -12.59 -19.42 -10.39
N LYS A 349 -13.85 -19.01 -10.51
CA LYS A 349 -14.68 -19.21 -11.71
C LYS A 349 -14.11 -18.43 -12.89
N ARG A 350 -13.70 -17.18 -12.67
CA ARG A 350 -13.08 -16.32 -13.69
C ARG A 350 -11.86 -16.99 -14.29
N LEU A 351 -10.94 -17.46 -13.46
CA LEU A 351 -9.69 -18.09 -13.91
C LEU A 351 -9.98 -19.34 -14.73
N LYS A 352 -10.86 -20.23 -14.25
CA LYS A 352 -11.24 -21.45 -14.98
C LYS A 352 -11.85 -21.14 -16.34
N GLU A 353 -12.75 -20.17 -16.40
CA GLU A 353 -13.42 -19.80 -17.65
C GLU A 353 -12.44 -19.12 -18.63
N MET A 354 -11.48 -18.32 -18.13
CA MET A 354 -10.39 -17.78 -18.95
C MET A 354 -9.48 -18.88 -19.52
N MET A 355 -9.09 -19.87 -18.72
CA MET A 355 -8.24 -20.99 -19.14
C MET A 355 -8.94 -21.97 -20.11
N ALA A 356 -10.27 -22.06 -20.02
CA ALA A 356 -11.11 -22.89 -20.88
C ALA A 356 -11.39 -22.25 -22.25
N SER A 357 -11.04 -20.97 -22.45
CA SER A 357 -11.18 -20.33 -23.76
C SER A 357 -10.17 -20.89 -24.77
N ASP A 358 -10.67 -21.32 -25.94
CA ASP A 358 -9.86 -21.83 -27.05
C ASP A 358 -9.20 -20.72 -27.90
N GLU A 359 -9.40 -19.47 -27.52
CA GLU A 359 -8.74 -18.32 -28.14
C GLU A 359 -7.27 -18.23 -27.70
N ASN A 360 -6.42 -17.61 -28.52
CA ASN A 360 -5.00 -17.41 -28.19
C ASN A 360 -4.79 -16.76 -26.81
N SER A 361 -5.67 -15.84 -26.41
CA SER A 361 -5.63 -15.22 -25.08
C SER A 361 -5.97 -16.19 -23.93
N GLY A 362 -6.82 -17.19 -24.16
CA GLY A 362 -7.12 -18.25 -23.19
C GLY A 362 -6.01 -19.27 -23.09
N HIS A 363 -5.44 -19.67 -24.23
CA HIS A 363 -4.23 -20.48 -24.30
C HIS A 363 -3.05 -19.84 -23.57
N PHE A 364 -2.83 -18.54 -23.78
CA PHE A 364 -1.80 -17.78 -23.07
C PHE A 364 -1.99 -17.85 -21.55
N VAL A 365 -3.21 -17.61 -21.05
CA VAL A 365 -3.50 -17.66 -19.60
C VAL A 365 -3.27 -19.07 -19.05
N ARG A 366 -3.78 -20.10 -19.73
CA ARG A 366 -3.63 -21.49 -19.31
C ARG A 366 -2.17 -21.90 -19.23
N ASP A 367 -1.40 -21.66 -20.29
CA ASP A 367 0.02 -22.03 -20.33
C ASP A 367 0.86 -21.24 -19.32
N LEU A 368 0.56 -19.96 -19.12
CA LEU A 368 1.28 -19.11 -18.17
C LEU A 368 1.04 -19.56 -16.74
N ILE A 369 -0.22 -19.72 -16.33
CA ILE A 369 -0.57 -20.06 -14.95
C ILE A 369 -0.13 -21.50 -14.64
N CYS A 370 -0.41 -22.47 -15.51
CA CYS A 370 0.03 -23.86 -15.30
C CYS A 370 1.56 -24.00 -15.32
N GLY A 371 2.26 -23.18 -16.10
CA GLY A 371 3.72 -23.10 -16.04
C GLY A 371 4.22 -22.54 -14.71
N ILE A 372 3.63 -21.46 -14.22
CA ILE A 372 4.02 -20.82 -12.94
C ILE A 372 3.85 -21.79 -11.77
N ILE A 373 2.72 -22.50 -11.68
CA ILE A 373 2.47 -23.43 -10.56
C ILE A 373 3.43 -24.64 -10.61
N ALA A 374 3.73 -25.15 -11.81
CA ALA A 374 4.69 -26.23 -12.00
C ALA A 374 6.10 -25.77 -11.60
N TYR A 375 6.57 -24.64 -12.12
CA TYR A 375 7.88 -24.09 -11.77
C TYR A 375 7.98 -23.81 -10.27
N ALA A 376 7.01 -23.12 -9.66
CA ALA A 376 7.00 -22.80 -8.24
C ALA A 376 7.07 -24.05 -7.35
N SER A 377 6.40 -25.14 -7.72
CA SER A 377 6.46 -26.39 -6.95
C SER A 377 7.79 -27.14 -7.09
N ASN A 378 8.46 -27.08 -8.25
CA ASN A 378 9.81 -27.63 -8.41
C ASN A 378 10.88 -26.86 -7.63
N ARG A 379 10.60 -25.59 -7.29
CA ARG A 379 11.49 -24.79 -6.44
C ARG A 379 11.40 -25.14 -4.95
N ILE A 380 10.54 -26.08 -4.55
CA ILE A 380 10.52 -26.62 -3.19
C ILE A 380 11.17 -28.01 -3.18
N PRO A 381 12.18 -28.28 -2.33
CA PRO A 381 12.68 -27.44 -1.24
C PRO A 381 13.89 -26.55 -1.63
N GLU A 382 14.15 -26.29 -2.93
CA GLU A 382 15.34 -25.57 -3.41
C GLU A 382 15.46 -24.16 -2.80
N ILE A 383 14.43 -23.32 -2.92
CA ILE A 383 14.47 -21.90 -2.53
C ILE A 383 13.70 -21.60 -1.22
N SER A 384 12.84 -22.52 -0.81
CA SER A 384 12.00 -22.45 0.38
C SER A 384 11.53 -23.85 0.76
N ASP A 385 11.33 -24.10 2.06
CA ASP A 385 10.69 -25.33 2.55
C ASP A 385 9.15 -25.24 2.56
N ASN A 386 8.61 -24.03 2.53
CA ASN A 386 7.18 -23.78 2.71
C ASN A 386 6.54 -23.16 1.48
N ILE A 387 5.34 -23.64 1.14
CA ILE A 387 4.51 -23.13 0.04
C ILE A 387 4.08 -21.67 0.25
N TYR A 388 3.73 -21.30 1.49
CA TYR A 388 3.23 -19.96 1.80
C TYR A 388 4.30 -18.89 1.67
N SER A 389 5.59 -19.23 1.79
CA SER A 389 6.70 -18.30 1.58
C SER A 389 6.75 -17.84 0.13
N ILE A 390 6.54 -18.76 -0.82
CA ILE A 390 6.51 -18.44 -2.26
C ILE A 390 5.32 -17.55 -2.58
N ASP A 391 4.13 -17.90 -2.10
CA ASP A 391 2.93 -17.08 -2.32
C ASP A 391 3.09 -15.68 -1.71
N ASN A 392 3.54 -15.60 -0.45
CA ASN A 392 3.76 -14.32 0.22
C ASN A 392 4.82 -13.47 -0.49
N ALA A 393 5.89 -14.09 -1.02
CA ALA A 393 6.91 -13.38 -1.78
C ALA A 393 6.33 -12.76 -3.06
N MET A 394 5.53 -13.50 -3.82
CA MET A 394 4.91 -12.95 -5.03
C MET A 394 3.88 -11.87 -4.72
N LYS A 395 3.08 -12.06 -3.67
CA LYS A 395 2.09 -11.07 -3.23
C LYS A 395 2.72 -9.79 -2.73
N ALA A 396 3.77 -9.90 -1.92
CA ALA A 396 4.39 -8.74 -1.28
C ALA A 396 5.49 -8.07 -2.15
N GLY A 397 6.11 -8.83 -3.07
CA GLY A 397 7.25 -8.40 -3.89
C GLY A 397 6.89 -8.06 -5.33
N TYR A 398 5.89 -8.73 -5.91
CA TYR A 398 5.37 -8.45 -7.26
C TYR A 398 3.94 -7.90 -7.24
N ALA A 399 3.38 -7.65 -6.04
CA ALA A 399 2.04 -7.11 -5.84
C ALA A 399 0.92 -7.93 -6.53
N TRP A 400 1.13 -9.25 -6.65
CA TRP A 400 0.05 -10.16 -7.06
C TRP A 400 -1.00 -10.24 -5.95
N THR A 401 -2.27 -10.37 -6.32
CA THR A 401 -3.32 -10.62 -5.30
C THR A 401 -3.24 -12.05 -4.77
N TYR A 402 -2.90 -13.00 -5.64
CA TYR A 402 -2.80 -14.42 -5.33
C TYR A 402 -1.43 -14.97 -5.71
N GLY A 403 -0.87 -15.83 -4.85
CA GLY A 403 0.36 -16.55 -5.13
C GLY A 403 0.17 -17.79 -6.03
N PRO A 404 1.26 -18.40 -6.52
CA PRO A 404 1.19 -19.63 -7.32
C PRO A 404 0.32 -20.75 -6.72
N PHE A 405 0.45 -21.06 -5.43
CA PHE A 405 -0.31 -22.16 -4.82
C PHE A 405 -1.77 -21.77 -4.56
N GLU A 406 -2.08 -20.49 -4.33
CA GLU A 406 -3.45 -19.97 -4.31
C GLU A 406 -4.13 -20.10 -5.69
N PHE A 407 -3.43 -19.78 -6.78
CA PHE A 407 -3.95 -20.01 -8.13
C PHE A 407 -4.17 -21.51 -8.39
N TRP A 408 -3.27 -22.36 -7.91
CA TRP A 408 -3.44 -23.80 -8.05
C TRP A 408 -4.66 -24.32 -7.28
N ASP A 409 -4.92 -23.83 -6.07
CA ASP A 409 -6.14 -24.15 -5.32
C ASP A 409 -7.41 -23.73 -6.07
N MET A 410 -7.39 -22.57 -6.75
CA MET A 410 -8.51 -22.13 -7.59
C MET A 410 -8.78 -23.09 -8.75
N ILE A 411 -7.73 -23.64 -9.37
CA ILE A 411 -7.87 -24.63 -10.46
C ILE A 411 -8.31 -25.99 -9.87
N GLY A 412 -7.67 -26.41 -8.79
CA GLY A 412 -7.73 -27.75 -8.20
C GLY A 412 -6.42 -28.50 -8.44
N ILE A 413 -5.86 -29.12 -7.39
CA ILE A 413 -4.50 -29.70 -7.43
C ILE A 413 -4.33 -30.71 -8.58
N ALA A 414 -5.21 -31.72 -8.64
CA ALA A 414 -5.13 -32.77 -9.65
C ALA A 414 -5.37 -32.27 -11.08
N GLU A 415 -6.33 -31.35 -11.26
CA GLU A 415 -6.65 -30.74 -12.55
C GLU A 415 -5.47 -29.90 -13.06
N GLY A 416 -4.94 -29.00 -12.22
CA GLY A 416 -3.78 -28.17 -12.56
C GLY A 416 -2.54 -28.99 -12.89
N ALA A 417 -2.28 -30.08 -12.14
CA ALA A 417 -1.18 -30.99 -12.43
C ALA A 417 -1.34 -31.70 -13.78
N ALA A 418 -2.56 -32.15 -14.11
CA ALA A 418 -2.84 -32.81 -15.38
C ALA A 418 -2.65 -31.84 -16.57
N ILE A 419 -3.16 -30.61 -16.46
CA ILE A 419 -2.98 -29.58 -17.50
C ILE A 419 -1.48 -29.27 -17.68
N ALA A 420 -0.75 -29.02 -16.59
CA ALA A 420 0.68 -28.73 -16.64
C ALA A 420 1.48 -29.86 -17.33
N LYS A 421 1.19 -31.13 -17.00
CA LYS A 421 1.81 -32.29 -17.68
C LYS A 421 1.50 -32.34 -19.17
N ASN A 422 0.25 -32.05 -19.57
CA ASN A 422 -0.13 -31.98 -20.98
C ASN A 422 0.58 -30.86 -21.74
N LEU A 423 1.01 -29.80 -21.04
CA LEU A 423 1.82 -28.71 -21.59
C LEU A 423 3.32 -29.04 -21.62
N GLY A 424 3.73 -30.22 -21.13
CA GLY A 424 5.12 -30.65 -21.05
C GLY A 424 5.88 -30.15 -19.81
N GLU A 425 5.18 -29.56 -18.84
CA GLU A 425 5.78 -29.14 -17.58
C GLU A 425 5.99 -30.33 -16.63
N VAL A 426 7.04 -30.25 -15.80
CA VAL A 426 7.36 -31.31 -14.83
C VAL A 426 6.66 -31.01 -13.51
N ILE A 427 5.99 -32.00 -12.94
CA ILE A 427 5.37 -31.90 -11.61
C ILE A 427 6.22 -32.69 -10.60
N PRO A 428 6.60 -32.11 -9.46
CA PRO A 428 7.47 -32.78 -8.51
C PRO A 428 6.74 -33.93 -7.79
N ALA A 429 7.52 -34.92 -7.36
CA ALA A 429 7.00 -36.14 -6.73
C ALA A 429 6.13 -35.88 -5.48
N TRP A 430 6.40 -34.81 -4.73
CA TRP A 430 5.63 -34.47 -3.54
C TRP A 430 4.19 -34.04 -3.87
N VAL A 431 3.96 -33.34 -4.99
CA VAL A 431 2.60 -33.01 -5.47
C VAL A 431 1.91 -34.26 -5.97
N GLU A 432 2.62 -35.14 -6.69
CA GLU A 432 2.04 -36.42 -7.12
C GLU A 432 1.61 -37.28 -5.93
N GLN A 433 2.38 -37.25 -4.84
CA GLN A 433 2.03 -37.95 -3.61
C GLN A 433 0.80 -37.31 -2.94
N MET A 434 0.68 -35.98 -2.89
CA MET A 434 -0.52 -35.31 -2.40
C MET A 434 -1.78 -35.74 -3.15
N ILE A 435 -1.71 -35.84 -4.48
CA ILE A 435 -2.83 -36.30 -5.31
C ILE A 435 -3.20 -37.76 -4.97
N LYS A 436 -2.20 -38.65 -4.81
CA LYS A 436 -2.43 -40.04 -4.37
C LYS A 436 -3.06 -40.12 -2.99
N ASP A 437 -2.67 -39.23 -2.09
CA ASP A 437 -3.18 -39.12 -0.71
C ASP A 437 -4.54 -38.39 -0.66
N SER A 438 -5.16 -38.09 -1.82
CA SER A 438 -6.45 -37.41 -1.94
C SER A 438 -6.50 -36.02 -1.29
N VAL A 439 -5.36 -35.33 -1.23
CA VAL A 439 -5.30 -33.94 -0.77
C VAL A 439 -5.81 -33.03 -1.90
N THR A 440 -6.79 -32.19 -1.59
CA THR A 440 -7.51 -31.37 -2.58
C THR A 440 -7.13 -29.90 -2.57
N SER A 441 -6.44 -29.41 -1.55
CA SER A 441 -6.01 -28.00 -1.45
C SER A 441 -4.70 -27.82 -0.70
N PHE A 442 -3.95 -26.77 -1.04
CA PHE A 442 -2.76 -26.30 -0.34
C PHE A 442 -3.13 -25.50 0.91
N TYR A 443 -4.25 -24.79 0.88
CA TYR A 443 -4.75 -24.00 2.01
C TYR A 443 -6.11 -24.47 2.48
N LYS A 444 -6.37 -24.27 3.78
CA LYS A 444 -7.68 -24.46 4.42
C LYS A 444 -7.96 -23.31 5.38
N ILE A 445 -9.24 -23.06 5.62
CA ILE A 445 -9.70 -22.14 6.67
C ILE A 445 -10.46 -22.98 7.70
N GLU A 446 -9.98 -22.97 8.94
CA GLU A 446 -10.59 -23.68 10.06
C GLU A 446 -10.58 -22.72 11.26
N ASP A 447 -11.74 -22.53 11.90
CA ASP A 447 -11.93 -21.62 13.05
C ASP A 447 -11.41 -20.19 12.80
N GLY A 448 -11.69 -19.63 11.62
CA GLY A 448 -11.23 -18.29 11.21
C GLY A 448 -9.72 -18.18 10.95
N LYS A 449 -8.97 -19.28 11.09
CA LYS A 449 -7.52 -19.33 10.86
C LYS A 449 -7.20 -19.98 9.53
N ARG A 450 -6.32 -19.33 8.77
CA ARG A 450 -5.78 -19.88 7.55
C ARG A 450 -4.64 -20.85 7.85
N LYS A 451 -4.75 -22.07 7.35
CA LYS A 451 -3.77 -23.14 7.46
C LYS A 451 -3.18 -23.48 6.10
N TYR A 452 -1.93 -23.92 6.08
CA TYR A 452 -1.23 -24.41 4.89
C TYR A 452 -0.88 -25.90 5.06
N TYR A 453 -0.77 -26.62 3.94
CA TYR A 453 -0.31 -28.01 3.93
C TYR A 453 1.21 -28.05 4.12
N ASP A 454 1.62 -28.61 5.25
CA ASP A 454 3.03 -28.76 5.63
C ASP A 454 3.59 -30.07 5.07
N LEU A 455 4.66 -29.96 4.27
CA LEU A 455 5.20 -31.11 3.52
C LEU A 455 5.87 -32.16 4.42
N ASP A 456 6.47 -31.72 5.53
CA ASP A 456 7.17 -32.60 6.46
C ASP A 456 6.19 -33.44 7.29
N SER A 457 5.20 -32.79 7.91
CA SER A 457 4.20 -33.47 8.74
C SER A 457 3.04 -34.06 7.95
N LYS A 458 2.89 -33.70 6.66
CA LYS A 458 1.74 -34.05 5.81
C LYS A 458 0.40 -33.68 6.44
N SER A 459 0.36 -32.53 7.11
CA SER A 459 -0.81 -32.04 7.85
C SER A 459 -1.00 -30.54 7.68
N TYR A 460 -2.18 -30.02 8.00
CA TYR A 460 -2.45 -28.59 7.91
C TYR A 460 -2.03 -27.86 9.19
N LYS A 461 -1.12 -26.90 9.06
CA LYS A 461 -0.64 -26.05 10.15
C LYS A 461 -1.06 -24.60 9.95
N VAL A 462 -1.26 -23.86 11.04
CA VAL A 462 -1.49 -22.40 10.97
C VAL A 462 -0.24 -21.76 10.36
N ILE A 463 -0.43 -20.80 9.45
CA ILE A 463 0.68 -20.05 8.88
C ILE A 463 1.33 -19.24 10.01
N PRO A 464 2.64 -19.43 10.29
CA PRO A 464 3.31 -18.71 11.39
C PRO A 464 3.13 -17.19 11.29
N GLY A 465 2.90 -16.55 12.44
CA GLY A 465 2.72 -15.10 12.56
C GLY A 465 1.31 -14.59 12.22
N THR A 466 0.37 -15.50 11.89
CA THR A 466 -1.03 -15.16 11.58
C THR A 466 -2.02 -15.50 12.69
N GLU A 467 -1.54 -15.95 13.85
CA GLU A 467 -2.35 -16.54 14.92
C GLU A 467 -3.36 -15.56 15.51
N LEU A 468 -3.03 -14.27 15.52
CA LEU A 468 -3.84 -13.17 16.05
C LEU A 468 -4.34 -12.21 14.95
N ASN A 469 -4.03 -12.47 13.68
CA ASN A 469 -4.44 -11.60 12.58
C ASN A 469 -5.91 -11.86 12.25
N ILE A 470 -6.67 -10.78 12.04
CA ILE A 470 -8.08 -10.86 11.64
C ILE A 470 -8.16 -10.56 10.14
N HIS A 471 -8.57 -11.56 9.37
CA HIS A 471 -8.87 -11.43 7.95
C HIS A 471 -10.32 -11.84 7.72
N LEU A 472 -11.17 -10.88 7.33
CA LEU A 472 -12.61 -11.05 7.23
C LEU A 472 -13.03 -12.08 6.18
N ASP A 473 -12.19 -12.35 5.16
CA ASP A 473 -12.44 -13.46 4.24
C ASP A 473 -12.41 -14.85 4.92
N ASN A 474 -11.74 -14.98 6.07
CA ASN A 474 -11.76 -16.22 6.84
C ASN A 474 -13.08 -16.43 7.61
N TYR A 475 -13.93 -15.39 7.71
CA TYR A 475 -15.22 -15.43 8.38
C TYR A 475 -16.38 -15.65 7.40
N ARG A 476 -16.13 -15.73 6.09
CA ARG A 476 -17.17 -15.87 5.06
C ARG A 476 -17.94 -17.19 5.16
N THR A 477 -17.34 -18.22 5.76
CA THR A 477 -17.96 -19.52 6.02
C THR A 477 -18.81 -19.53 7.29
N VAL A 478 -18.66 -18.52 8.14
CA VAL A 478 -19.46 -18.31 9.36
C VAL A 478 -20.70 -17.48 8.99
N THR A 479 -21.85 -17.82 9.57
CA THR A 479 -23.06 -17.01 9.38
C THR A 479 -22.84 -15.61 9.98
N PRO A 480 -22.98 -14.53 9.21
CA PRO A 480 -22.79 -13.18 9.73
C PRO A 480 -23.88 -12.82 10.73
N VAL A 481 -23.56 -11.93 11.68
CA VAL A 481 -24.51 -11.41 12.68
C VAL A 481 -25.61 -10.60 11.99
N TYR A 482 -25.25 -9.85 10.96
CA TYR A 482 -26.17 -9.12 10.09
C TYR A 482 -25.53 -8.92 8.72
N LYS A 483 -26.35 -8.84 7.67
CA LYS A 483 -25.88 -8.59 6.30
C LYS A 483 -26.96 -7.91 5.47
N ASN A 484 -26.55 -6.94 4.66
CA ASN A 484 -27.36 -6.40 3.56
C ASN A 484 -26.50 -6.35 2.27
N SER A 485 -26.96 -5.63 1.24
CA SER A 485 -26.26 -5.54 -0.06
C SER A 485 -24.97 -4.72 -0.02
N GLU A 486 -24.76 -3.87 0.98
CA GLU A 486 -23.64 -2.91 1.05
C GLU A 486 -22.71 -3.16 2.24
N CYS A 487 -23.08 -4.03 3.18
CA CYS A 487 -22.27 -4.31 4.36
C CYS A 487 -22.51 -5.70 4.96
N THR A 488 -21.57 -6.12 5.81
CA THR A 488 -21.67 -7.33 6.63
C THR A 488 -21.19 -7.03 8.04
N ILE A 489 -21.86 -7.56 9.06
CA ILE A 489 -21.44 -7.49 10.47
C ILE A 489 -20.97 -8.88 10.89
N HIS A 490 -19.71 -8.99 11.29
CA HIS A 490 -19.08 -10.23 11.75
C HIS A 490 -18.93 -10.23 13.26
N ASP A 491 -19.05 -11.41 13.87
CA ASP A 491 -18.49 -11.65 15.19
C ASP A 491 -17.00 -12.00 15.01
N ILE A 492 -16.11 -11.12 15.49
CA ILE A 492 -14.65 -11.35 15.43
C ILE A 492 -14.10 -11.90 16.75
N GLY A 493 -14.99 -12.35 17.66
CA GLY A 493 -14.68 -12.96 18.95
C GLY A 493 -14.48 -11.95 20.08
N ASP A 494 -14.37 -12.48 21.31
CA ASP A 494 -14.18 -11.73 22.58
C ASP A 494 -15.27 -10.70 22.91
N GLY A 495 -16.44 -10.83 22.28
CA GLY A 495 -17.55 -9.89 22.38
C GLY A 495 -17.34 -8.63 21.55
N VAL A 496 -16.66 -8.71 20.40
CA VAL A 496 -16.45 -7.56 19.50
C VAL A 496 -17.06 -7.83 18.13
N LEU A 497 -17.88 -6.89 17.65
CA LEU A 497 -18.41 -6.91 16.30
C LEU A 497 -17.45 -6.22 15.33
N CYS A 498 -17.34 -6.71 14.09
CA CYS A 498 -16.70 -6.00 12.99
C CYS A 498 -17.74 -5.62 11.94
N PHE A 499 -17.98 -4.32 11.78
CA PHE A 499 -18.82 -3.75 10.74
C PHE A 499 -18.01 -3.48 9.47
N GLU A 500 -18.23 -4.31 8.46
CA GLU A 500 -17.51 -4.31 7.19
C GLU A 500 -18.34 -3.70 6.06
N PHE A 501 -17.76 -2.76 5.33
CA PHE A 501 -18.32 -2.25 4.07
C PHE A 501 -17.99 -3.23 2.94
N THR A 502 -19.01 -3.56 2.14
CA THR A 502 -18.90 -4.48 0.99
C THR A 502 -19.53 -3.90 -0.28
N SER A 503 -19.95 -2.62 -0.26
CA SER A 503 -20.40 -1.92 -1.46
C SER A 503 -19.25 -1.73 -2.45
N LYS A 504 -19.57 -1.39 -3.71
CA LYS A 504 -18.55 -1.15 -4.73
C LYS A 504 -17.62 -0.01 -4.30
N SER A 505 -16.32 -0.30 -4.23
CA SER A 505 -15.29 0.62 -3.70
C SER A 505 -15.54 1.10 -2.26
N ASN A 506 -16.34 0.35 -1.50
CA ASN A 506 -16.78 0.68 -0.15
C ASN A 506 -17.44 2.07 -0.05
N ALA A 507 -18.07 2.54 -1.14
CA ALA A 507 -18.76 3.82 -1.15
C ALA A 507 -19.96 3.81 -0.18
N ILE A 508 -20.12 4.88 0.60
CA ILE A 508 -21.13 5.00 1.65
C ILE A 508 -22.48 5.34 1.00
N GLY A 509 -23.41 4.38 1.08
CA GLY A 509 -24.80 4.51 0.66
C GLY A 509 -25.77 4.29 1.82
N GLU A 510 -27.05 4.17 1.49
CA GLU A 510 -28.12 3.96 2.49
C GLU A 510 -27.94 2.63 3.24
N GLY A 511 -27.49 1.57 2.57
CA GLY A 511 -27.30 0.26 3.17
C GLY A 511 -26.20 0.25 4.24
N ILE A 512 -25.12 1.00 4.03
CA ILE A 512 -24.10 1.23 5.08
C ILE A 512 -24.68 2.05 6.24
N GLY A 513 -25.49 3.07 5.96
CA GLY A 513 -26.13 3.86 7.03
C GLY A 513 -27.05 3.02 7.92
N GLN A 514 -27.90 2.19 7.31
CA GLN A 514 -28.76 1.24 8.02
C GLN A 514 -27.92 0.21 8.80
N GLY A 515 -26.86 -0.32 8.19
CA GLY A 515 -25.95 -1.26 8.83
C GLY A 515 -25.25 -0.68 10.06
N ALA A 516 -24.89 0.61 10.05
CA ALA A 516 -24.28 1.29 11.20
C ALA A 516 -25.24 1.36 12.40
N LEU A 517 -26.50 1.75 12.15
CA LEU A 517 -27.54 1.79 13.19
C LEU A 517 -27.86 0.38 13.72
N GLU A 518 -27.89 -0.63 12.85
CA GLU A 518 -28.11 -2.01 13.26
C GLU A 518 -26.94 -2.54 14.09
N ALA A 519 -25.69 -2.25 13.71
CA ALA A 519 -24.51 -2.60 14.49
C ALA A 519 -24.58 -2.03 15.91
N LEU A 520 -24.96 -0.75 16.03
CA LEU A 520 -25.16 -0.08 17.31
C LEU A 520 -26.30 -0.74 18.10
N ASN A 521 -27.45 -0.98 17.47
CA ASN A 521 -28.60 -1.62 18.10
C ASN A 521 -28.27 -3.01 18.66
N ILE A 522 -27.62 -3.86 17.86
CA ILE A 522 -27.20 -5.21 18.27
C ILE A 522 -26.20 -5.13 19.43
N ALA A 523 -25.19 -4.25 19.32
CA ALA A 523 -24.14 -4.17 20.31
C ALA A 523 -24.62 -3.59 21.64
N GLN A 524 -25.56 -2.64 21.64
CA GLN A 524 -26.12 -2.03 22.84
C GLN A 524 -27.12 -2.95 23.57
N ASN A 525 -27.86 -3.76 22.82
CA ASN A 525 -28.90 -4.64 23.38
C ASN A 525 -28.42 -6.08 23.61
N GLY A 526 -27.20 -6.41 23.20
CA GLY A 526 -26.57 -7.72 23.39
C GLY A 526 -25.39 -7.68 24.36
N GLU A 527 -24.76 -8.84 24.59
CA GLU A 527 -23.55 -8.96 25.43
C GLU A 527 -22.26 -8.63 24.65
N TRP A 528 -22.22 -7.45 24.01
CA TRP A 528 -21.08 -6.98 23.23
C TRP A 528 -20.28 -5.92 23.98
N LYS A 529 -18.96 -5.94 23.82
CA LYS A 529 -18.01 -4.99 24.41
C LYS A 529 -17.73 -3.79 23.51
N GLY A 530 -18.08 -3.86 22.22
CA GLY A 530 -17.94 -2.74 21.30
C GLY A 530 -17.85 -3.17 19.84
N ILE A 531 -17.55 -2.20 18.97
CA ILE A 531 -17.60 -2.33 17.51
C ILE A 531 -16.28 -1.87 16.90
N VAL A 532 -15.75 -2.65 15.96
CA VAL A 532 -14.74 -2.22 14.99
C VAL A 532 -15.44 -1.90 13.67
N ILE A 533 -15.24 -0.72 13.10
CA ILE A 533 -15.64 -0.41 11.72
C ILE A 533 -14.39 -0.56 10.84
N GLY A 534 -14.36 -1.59 9.98
CA GLY A 534 -13.16 -1.92 9.21
C GLY A 534 -13.37 -2.98 8.15
N ASN A 535 -12.44 -3.08 7.20
CA ASN A 535 -12.46 -4.07 6.12
C ASN A 535 -11.03 -4.43 5.68
N ASN A 536 -10.85 -5.51 4.91
CA ASN A 536 -9.55 -5.90 4.34
C ASN A 536 -9.37 -5.45 2.87
N ALA A 537 -10.18 -4.53 2.37
CA ALA A 537 -10.05 -4.04 1.00
C ALA A 537 -8.85 -3.10 0.82
N LYS A 538 -8.47 -2.82 -0.43
CA LYS A 538 -7.38 -1.88 -0.74
C LYS A 538 -7.59 -0.49 -0.15
N ASN A 539 -8.84 -0.02 -0.12
CA ASN A 539 -9.24 1.27 0.44
C ASN A 539 -10.32 1.02 1.49
N PHE A 540 -10.24 1.71 2.62
CA PHE A 540 -11.30 1.70 3.62
C PHE A 540 -12.62 2.18 3.01
N THR A 541 -12.63 3.38 2.41
CA THR A 541 -13.75 3.92 1.62
C THR A 541 -13.34 5.10 0.75
N VAL A 542 -13.97 5.23 -0.42
CA VAL A 542 -13.87 6.42 -1.28
C VAL A 542 -14.79 7.57 -0.86
N GLY A 543 -15.57 7.40 0.22
CA GLY A 543 -16.51 8.37 0.74
C GLY A 543 -17.95 8.12 0.28
N ALA A 544 -18.78 9.16 0.31
CA ALA A 544 -20.19 9.07 -0.07
C ALA A 544 -20.38 8.66 -1.54
N ASN A 545 -21.47 7.95 -1.83
CA ASN A 545 -21.86 7.63 -3.21
C ASN A 545 -22.29 8.90 -3.97
N LEU A 546 -21.31 9.59 -4.57
CA LEU A 546 -21.51 10.85 -5.27
C LEU A 546 -22.45 10.73 -6.49
N MET A 547 -22.53 9.54 -7.10
CA MET A 547 -23.47 9.29 -8.19
C MET A 547 -24.91 9.42 -7.71
N ASN A 548 -25.24 8.84 -6.56
CA ASN A 548 -26.58 8.96 -5.98
C ASN A 548 -26.89 10.42 -5.60
N VAL A 549 -25.97 11.08 -4.89
CA VAL A 549 -26.13 12.50 -4.50
C VAL A 549 -26.34 13.40 -5.72
N GLY A 550 -25.50 13.24 -6.75
CA GLY A 550 -25.61 14.00 -8.00
C GLY A 550 -26.93 13.77 -8.73
N MET A 551 -27.41 12.52 -8.78
CA MET A 551 -28.68 12.19 -9.42
C MET A 551 -29.88 12.85 -8.73
N VAL A 552 -29.96 12.76 -7.40
CA VAL A 552 -31.04 13.38 -6.62
C VAL A 552 -30.99 14.91 -6.73
N ALA A 553 -29.78 15.50 -6.72
CA ALA A 553 -29.59 16.93 -6.92
C ALA A 553 -30.01 17.40 -8.32
N MET A 554 -29.71 16.65 -9.37
CA MET A 554 -30.16 16.94 -10.74
C MET A 554 -31.69 16.86 -10.88
N GLN A 555 -32.34 15.99 -10.10
CA GLN A 555 -33.80 15.89 -10.01
C GLN A 555 -34.43 17.02 -9.17
N LYS A 556 -33.60 17.84 -8.51
CA LYS A 556 -34.02 18.94 -7.61
C LYS A 556 -34.86 18.47 -6.42
N ASP A 557 -34.68 17.22 -5.99
CA ASP A 557 -35.34 16.70 -4.80
C ASP A 557 -34.53 17.07 -3.55
N PHE A 558 -34.63 18.36 -3.15
CA PHE A 558 -33.92 18.89 -2.00
C PHE A 558 -34.39 18.31 -0.67
N ALA A 559 -35.65 17.87 -0.58
CA ALA A 559 -36.17 17.20 0.61
C ALA A 559 -35.46 15.87 0.82
N LYS A 560 -35.27 15.08 -0.24
CA LYS A 560 -34.53 13.81 -0.13
C LYS A 560 -33.05 14.04 0.17
N LEU A 561 -32.43 15.07 -0.44
CA LEU A 561 -31.05 15.43 -0.12
C LEU A 561 -30.88 15.83 1.36
N GLU A 562 -31.80 16.63 1.89
CA GLU A 562 -31.79 17.02 3.29
C GLU A 562 -31.91 15.80 4.21
N GLU A 563 -32.84 14.88 3.90
CA GLU A 563 -33.01 13.62 4.63
C GLU A 563 -31.72 12.79 4.62
N MET A 564 -31.08 12.63 3.45
CA MET A 564 -29.83 11.87 3.32
C MET A 564 -28.69 12.47 4.14
N VAL A 565 -28.49 13.78 4.06
CA VAL A 565 -27.41 14.48 4.78
C VAL A 565 -27.67 14.44 6.29
N ASN A 566 -28.89 14.77 6.72
CA ASN A 566 -29.27 14.70 8.13
C ASN A 566 -29.12 13.28 8.67
N ALA A 567 -29.58 12.25 7.96
CA ALA A 567 -29.43 10.87 8.39
C ALA A 567 -27.96 10.50 8.61
N PHE A 568 -27.07 10.89 7.70
CA PHE A 568 -25.64 10.61 7.86
C PHE A 568 -25.01 11.38 9.03
N GLN A 569 -25.38 12.65 9.24
CA GLN A 569 -24.99 13.42 10.42
C GLN A 569 -25.44 12.70 11.71
N GLN A 570 -26.70 12.26 11.78
CA GLN A 570 -27.23 11.56 12.96
C GLN A 570 -26.55 10.21 13.19
N ILE A 571 -26.20 9.47 12.14
CA ILE A 571 -25.42 8.22 12.26
C ILE A 571 -24.05 8.51 12.89
N ASN A 572 -23.33 9.53 12.41
CA ASN A 572 -22.04 9.90 12.97
C ASN A 572 -22.15 10.33 14.44
N MET A 573 -23.19 11.07 14.81
CA MET A 573 -23.42 11.43 16.22
C MET A 573 -23.83 10.22 17.08
N ALA A 574 -24.58 9.26 16.52
CA ALA A 574 -24.94 8.02 17.20
C ALA A 574 -23.72 7.13 17.44
N LEU A 575 -22.77 7.09 16.51
CA LEU A 575 -21.48 6.41 16.71
C LEU A 575 -20.66 7.07 17.83
N ARG A 576 -20.60 8.41 17.86
CA ARG A 576 -19.83 9.19 18.85
C ARG A 576 -20.34 9.04 20.27
N TYR A 577 -21.65 9.03 20.46
CA TYR A 577 -22.27 8.99 21.79
C TYR A 577 -22.84 7.62 22.14
N ALA A 578 -22.43 6.57 21.43
CA ALA A 578 -22.83 5.21 21.75
C ALA A 578 -22.39 4.87 23.19
N PRO A 579 -23.21 4.14 23.98
CA PRO A 579 -22.85 3.67 25.32
C PRO A 579 -21.86 2.48 25.29
N ILE A 580 -21.27 2.22 24.12
CA ILE A 580 -20.27 1.19 23.86
C ILE A 580 -19.15 1.81 23.01
N PRO A 581 -17.89 1.36 23.16
CA PRO A 581 -16.79 1.89 22.36
C PRO A 581 -16.90 1.46 20.89
N VAL A 582 -16.69 2.42 20.00
CA VAL A 582 -16.59 2.24 18.55
C VAL A 582 -15.20 2.67 18.08
N VAL A 583 -14.51 1.79 17.36
CA VAL A 583 -13.16 2.05 16.84
C VAL A 583 -13.14 1.87 15.32
N THR A 584 -12.60 2.84 14.60
CA THR A 584 -12.36 2.70 13.15
C THR A 584 -11.02 2.03 12.86
N ALA A 585 -10.99 1.17 11.86
CA ALA A 585 -9.82 0.44 11.38
C ALA A 585 -9.64 0.72 9.89
N THR A 586 -8.60 1.48 9.52
CA THR A 586 -8.51 2.05 8.16
C THR A 586 -7.20 1.79 7.44
N GLN A 587 -7.25 1.82 6.10
CA GLN A 587 -6.12 1.72 5.18
C GLN A 587 -6.49 2.35 3.84
N GLY A 588 -5.51 2.70 3.01
CA GLY A 588 -5.77 3.23 1.67
C GLY A 588 -6.61 4.50 1.75
N TYR A 589 -7.56 4.70 0.84
CA TYR A 589 -8.40 5.89 0.88
C TYR A 589 -9.37 5.89 2.07
N VAL A 590 -9.38 7.03 2.79
CA VAL A 590 -10.28 7.36 3.90
C VAL A 590 -10.84 8.75 3.60
N PHE A 591 -11.68 8.83 2.56
CA PHE A 591 -12.11 10.10 1.99
C PHE A 591 -13.51 10.51 2.38
N GLY A 592 -13.71 11.82 2.54
CA GLY A 592 -14.99 12.46 2.80
C GLY A 592 -15.72 11.81 3.97
N GLY A 593 -16.91 11.25 3.72
CA GLY A 593 -17.70 10.50 4.71
C GLY A 593 -16.90 9.43 5.49
N GLY A 594 -15.88 8.81 4.91
CA GLY A 594 -14.99 7.91 5.64
C GLY A 594 -14.12 8.60 6.69
N CYS A 595 -13.60 9.78 6.35
CA CYS A 595 -12.91 10.66 7.29
C CYS A 595 -13.87 11.19 8.36
N GLU A 596 -15.12 11.49 8.00
CA GLU A 596 -16.14 11.93 8.96
C GLU A 596 -16.49 10.83 9.96
N ILE A 597 -16.74 9.59 9.51
CA ILE A 597 -16.93 8.43 10.40
C ILE A 597 -15.72 8.27 11.33
N LEU A 598 -14.51 8.27 10.78
CA LEU A 598 -13.26 8.16 11.54
C LEU A 598 -13.19 9.20 12.67
N MET A 599 -13.49 10.46 12.38
CA MET A 599 -13.45 11.52 13.40
C MET A 599 -14.57 11.39 14.45
N HIS A 600 -15.67 10.70 14.14
CA HIS A 600 -16.82 10.49 15.02
C HIS A 600 -16.82 9.15 15.77
N THR A 601 -15.70 8.43 15.76
CA THR A 601 -15.48 7.24 16.61
C THR A 601 -14.60 7.56 17.83
N ASP A 602 -14.61 6.70 18.84
CA ASP A 602 -13.85 6.88 20.09
C ASP A 602 -12.33 6.82 19.86
N ALA A 603 -11.91 6.04 18.88
CA ALA A 603 -10.54 5.97 18.41
C ALA A 603 -10.47 5.44 16.98
N ALA A 604 -9.35 5.71 16.32
CA ALA A 604 -8.98 5.13 15.05
C ALA A 604 -7.67 4.35 15.18
N VAL A 605 -7.62 3.17 14.57
CA VAL A 605 -6.39 2.45 14.25
C VAL A 605 -6.20 2.55 12.75
N CYS A 606 -5.23 3.36 12.33
CA CYS A 606 -4.96 3.63 10.94
C CYS A 606 -3.70 2.92 10.50
N HIS A 607 -3.76 2.21 9.37
CA HIS A 607 -2.54 1.79 8.69
C HIS A 607 -1.68 3.01 8.36
N ALA A 608 -0.36 2.89 8.37
CA ALA A 608 0.53 3.99 7.99
C ALA A 608 0.24 4.54 6.59
N GLU A 609 -0.26 3.70 5.67
CA GLU A 609 -0.77 4.08 4.33
C GLU A 609 -2.28 4.39 4.31
N SER A 610 -2.85 4.96 5.38
CA SER A 610 -4.16 5.61 5.33
C SER A 610 -4.02 7.02 4.76
N TYR A 611 -4.67 7.25 3.62
CA TYR A 611 -4.77 8.54 2.95
C TYR A 611 -6.06 9.22 3.38
N ILE A 612 -5.96 10.13 4.35
CA ILE A 612 -7.11 10.67 5.09
C ILE A 612 -7.37 12.11 4.63
N GLY A 613 -8.61 12.40 4.24
CA GLY A 613 -8.98 13.78 3.90
C GLY A 613 -10.45 14.02 3.64
N LEU A 614 -10.86 15.25 3.94
CA LEU A 614 -12.14 15.84 3.55
C LEU A 614 -12.00 16.41 2.13
N VAL A 615 -12.55 15.71 1.14
CA VAL A 615 -12.29 15.96 -0.29
C VAL A 615 -13.43 16.72 -0.99
N GLU A 616 -14.51 17.01 -0.27
CA GLU A 616 -15.78 17.54 -0.75
C GLU A 616 -15.62 18.85 -1.52
N VAL A 617 -14.70 19.72 -1.08
CA VAL A 617 -14.43 21.01 -1.77
C VAL A 617 -13.95 20.78 -3.20
N GLY A 618 -13.23 19.68 -3.45
CA GLY A 618 -12.80 19.28 -4.79
C GLY A 618 -13.95 18.94 -5.75
N VAL A 619 -15.13 18.61 -5.24
CA VAL A 619 -16.35 18.32 -6.03
C VAL A 619 -17.40 19.43 -5.94
N GLY A 620 -17.07 20.57 -5.34
CA GLY A 620 -17.99 21.70 -5.22
C GLY A 620 -18.86 21.70 -3.97
N LEU A 621 -18.50 20.94 -2.94
CA LEU A 621 -19.27 20.77 -1.71
C LEU A 621 -18.43 21.13 -0.48
N ILE A 622 -19.07 21.29 0.68
CA ILE A 622 -18.37 21.20 1.97
C ILE A 622 -18.55 19.79 2.54
N PRO A 623 -17.72 19.36 3.52
CA PRO A 623 -18.06 18.20 4.34
C PRO A 623 -19.43 18.39 5.00
N GLY A 624 -20.33 17.43 4.79
CA GLY A 624 -21.74 17.54 5.20
C GLY A 624 -22.21 16.48 6.20
N GLY A 625 -21.37 15.49 6.51
CA GLY A 625 -21.64 14.46 7.50
C GLY A 625 -21.16 14.83 8.91
N GLY A 626 -20.85 16.09 9.18
CA GLY A 626 -20.31 16.58 10.44
C GLY A 626 -18.81 16.90 10.41
N GLY A 627 -18.12 16.77 9.26
CA GLY A 627 -16.69 17.03 9.16
C GLY A 627 -16.30 18.49 9.41
N THR A 628 -17.08 19.45 8.92
CA THR A 628 -16.84 20.88 9.16
C THR A 628 -17.17 21.24 10.59
N LYS A 629 -18.28 20.72 11.12
CA LYS A 629 -18.64 20.80 12.55
C LYS A 629 -17.51 20.31 13.42
N GLU A 630 -16.92 19.17 13.07
CA GLU A 630 -15.89 18.55 13.90
C GLU A 630 -14.60 19.37 13.95
N PHE A 631 -14.24 20.05 12.86
CA PHE A 631 -13.14 21.01 12.87
C PHE A 631 -13.44 22.24 13.75
N ALA A 632 -14.70 22.68 13.82
CA ALA A 632 -15.12 23.74 14.73
C ALA A 632 -15.05 23.30 16.21
N VAL A 633 -15.49 22.07 16.52
CA VAL A 633 -15.34 21.47 17.86
C VAL A 633 -13.86 21.44 18.26
N ARG A 634 -13.00 20.88 17.40
CA ARG A 634 -11.56 20.75 17.67
C ARG A 634 -10.86 22.10 17.78
N ALA A 635 -11.29 23.12 17.04
CA ALA A 635 -10.81 24.49 17.21
C ALA A 635 -11.19 25.01 18.61
N SER A 636 -12.47 24.87 18.98
CA SER A 636 -12.95 25.29 20.30
C SER A 636 -12.23 24.59 21.45
N GLU A 637 -11.89 23.31 21.31
CA GLU A 637 -11.16 22.54 22.34
C GLU A 637 -9.70 23.00 22.50
N SER A 638 -9.12 23.58 21.45
CA SER A 638 -7.75 24.10 21.50
C SER A 638 -7.64 25.53 22.05
N PHE A 639 -8.75 26.25 22.19
CA PHE A 639 -8.75 27.59 22.76
C PHE A 639 -8.50 27.56 24.27
N PHE A 640 -7.74 28.54 24.76
CA PHE A 640 -7.46 28.74 26.17
C PHE A 640 -7.55 30.23 26.56
N GLU A 641 -7.53 30.53 27.85
CA GLU A 641 -7.64 31.91 28.33
C GLU A 641 -6.42 32.74 27.90
N GLY A 642 -6.67 33.90 27.27
CA GLY A 642 -5.62 34.76 26.71
C GLY A 642 -5.12 34.36 25.31
N ASP A 643 -5.71 33.33 24.70
CA ASP A 643 -5.34 32.84 23.37
C ASP A 643 -5.69 33.83 22.24
N VAL A 644 -4.88 33.82 21.18
CA VAL A 644 -5.22 34.44 19.90
C VAL A 644 -5.84 33.35 19.02
N GLN A 645 -7.17 33.32 18.98
CA GLN A 645 -7.94 32.19 18.42
C GLN A 645 -7.95 32.13 16.87
N ILE A 646 -7.68 33.25 16.20
CA ILE A 646 -7.81 33.38 14.73
C ILE A 646 -6.85 32.47 13.95
N PRO A 647 -5.53 32.40 14.26
CA PRO A 647 -4.60 31.47 13.60
C PRO A 647 -5.10 30.03 13.55
N THR A 648 -5.62 29.52 14.67
CA THR A 648 -6.21 28.17 14.74
C THR A 648 -7.34 27.99 13.74
N LEU A 649 -8.28 28.96 13.66
CA LEU A 649 -9.36 28.89 12.67
C LEU A 649 -8.85 28.96 11.22
N VAL A 650 -7.81 29.76 10.95
CA VAL A 650 -7.19 29.84 9.61
C VAL A 650 -6.56 28.49 9.24
N GLU A 651 -5.90 27.81 10.17
CA GLU A 651 -5.34 26.48 9.95
C GLU A 651 -6.43 25.45 9.64
N LYS A 652 -7.51 25.41 10.43
CA LYS A 652 -8.66 24.53 10.22
C LYS A 652 -9.34 24.81 8.88
N LEU A 653 -9.59 26.08 8.57
CA LEU A 653 -10.15 26.50 7.29
C LEU A 653 -9.29 26.05 6.12
N LYS A 654 -7.97 26.26 6.20
CA LYS A 654 -7.04 25.92 5.12
C LYS A 654 -7.11 24.44 4.77
N VAL A 655 -7.12 23.55 5.76
CA VAL A 655 -7.18 22.10 5.54
C VAL A 655 -8.41 21.71 4.70
N ILE A 656 -9.60 22.19 5.09
CA ILE A 656 -10.86 21.89 4.40
C ILE A 656 -10.94 22.62 3.06
N ALA A 657 -10.70 23.94 3.04
CA ALA A 657 -10.86 24.79 1.86
C ALA A 657 -9.92 24.43 0.71
N THR A 658 -8.78 23.80 0.98
CA THR A 658 -7.88 23.28 -0.06
C THR A 658 -8.04 21.78 -0.32
N ALA A 659 -9.01 21.11 0.32
CA ALA A 659 -9.23 19.66 0.25
C ALA A 659 -7.94 18.86 0.52
N THR A 660 -7.20 19.24 1.58
CA THR A 660 -5.89 18.65 1.87
C THR A 660 -6.04 17.19 2.28
N VAL A 661 -5.41 16.29 1.52
CA VAL A 661 -5.33 14.87 1.85
C VAL A 661 -3.98 14.58 2.50
N SER A 662 -4.02 13.92 3.66
CA SER A 662 -2.83 13.37 4.32
C SER A 662 -2.32 12.18 3.51
N THR A 663 -1.03 12.15 3.20
CA THR A 663 -0.39 11.08 2.40
C THR A 663 0.17 9.93 3.24
N SER A 664 -0.07 9.99 4.55
CA SER A 664 0.13 8.94 5.53
C SER A 664 -0.79 9.20 6.73
N ALA A 665 -0.98 8.19 7.59
CA ALA A 665 -1.67 8.41 8.86
C ALA A 665 -0.91 9.39 9.77
N TYR A 666 0.42 9.43 9.71
CA TYR A 666 1.21 10.38 10.50
C TYR A 666 0.92 11.84 10.13
N GLU A 667 0.74 12.15 8.84
CA GLU A 667 0.29 13.48 8.40
C GLU A 667 -1.15 13.79 8.85
N GLY A 668 -1.97 12.75 9.11
CA GLY A 668 -3.32 12.89 9.62
C GLY A 668 -3.42 13.63 10.95
N PHE A 669 -2.42 13.49 11.83
CA PHE A 669 -2.35 14.26 13.07
C PHE A 669 -2.12 15.75 12.81
N LYS A 670 -1.19 16.08 11.89
CA LYS A 670 -0.85 17.46 11.53
C LYS A 670 -2.03 18.21 10.93
N HIS A 671 -2.80 17.57 10.07
CA HIS A 671 -3.99 18.17 9.48
C HIS A 671 -5.20 18.18 10.42
N GLY A 672 -5.08 17.56 11.60
CA GLY A 672 -6.15 17.51 12.59
C GLY A 672 -7.28 16.59 12.20
N TYR A 673 -7.03 15.55 11.40
CA TYR A 673 -7.95 14.43 11.19
C TYR A 673 -7.84 13.39 12.30
N LEU A 674 -6.61 13.15 12.78
CA LEU A 674 -6.31 12.27 13.91
C LEU A 674 -5.91 13.07 15.17
N GLN A 675 -6.09 12.47 16.34
CA GLN A 675 -5.72 13.02 17.65
C GLN A 675 -4.75 12.06 18.40
N HIS A 676 -3.64 12.60 18.90
CA HIS A 676 -2.54 11.82 19.48
C HIS A 676 -2.89 11.05 20.76
N ASP A 677 -3.91 11.50 21.49
CA ASP A 677 -4.36 10.93 22.76
C ASP A 677 -5.25 9.69 22.58
N ARG A 678 -5.91 9.55 21.43
CA ARG A 678 -6.86 8.46 21.18
C ARG A 678 -6.48 7.55 20.01
N ASP A 679 -5.89 8.08 18.94
CA ASP A 679 -5.68 7.39 17.67
C ASP A 679 -4.28 6.72 17.59
N ILE A 680 -4.20 5.61 16.86
CA ILE A 680 -3.00 4.78 16.74
C ILE A 680 -2.64 4.60 15.27
N VAL A 681 -1.34 4.67 14.95
CA VAL A 681 -0.82 4.25 13.66
C VAL A 681 -0.27 2.83 13.77
N GLU A 682 -0.82 1.92 12.98
CA GLU A 682 -0.35 0.55 12.80
C GLU A 682 0.43 0.47 11.49
N ILE A 683 1.69 0.03 11.54
CA ILE A 683 2.53 -0.07 10.33
C ILE A 683 2.32 -1.39 9.59
N ASN A 684 1.83 -2.43 10.28
CA ASN A 684 1.54 -3.71 9.66
C ASN A 684 0.06 -3.79 9.28
N LEU A 685 -0.23 -3.73 7.99
CA LEU A 685 -1.59 -3.80 7.45
C LEU A 685 -2.41 -5.01 7.98
N ASN A 686 -1.79 -6.17 8.17
CA ASN A 686 -2.50 -7.38 8.63
C ASN A 686 -2.93 -7.31 10.10
N LYS A 687 -2.40 -6.36 10.87
CA LYS A 687 -2.69 -6.16 12.29
C LYS A 687 -3.71 -5.07 12.56
N VAL A 688 -4.10 -4.27 11.57
CA VAL A 688 -4.98 -3.11 11.78
C VAL A 688 -6.29 -3.52 12.49
N LEU A 689 -6.95 -4.59 12.02
CA LEU A 689 -8.19 -5.08 12.64
C LEU A 689 -7.98 -5.70 14.03
N SER A 690 -6.88 -6.42 14.26
CA SER A 690 -6.60 -7.02 15.57
C SER A 690 -6.17 -5.97 16.59
N THR A 691 -5.40 -4.97 16.19
CA THR A 691 -5.05 -3.79 16.98
C THR A 691 -6.31 -2.95 17.28
N ALA A 692 -7.24 -2.79 16.32
CA ALA A 692 -8.53 -2.14 16.56
C ALA A 692 -9.40 -2.91 17.56
N LYS A 693 -9.50 -4.24 17.43
CA LYS A 693 -10.18 -5.10 18.41
C LYS A 693 -9.57 -4.95 19.80
N ALA A 694 -8.24 -4.96 19.91
CA ALA A 694 -7.55 -4.76 21.18
C ALA A 694 -7.84 -3.36 21.78
N LYS A 695 -7.92 -2.32 20.94
CA LYS A 695 -8.32 -0.96 21.36
C LYS A 695 -9.76 -0.93 21.89
N VAL A 696 -10.71 -1.58 21.21
CA VAL A 696 -12.10 -1.74 21.69
C VAL A 696 -12.11 -2.39 23.08
N LEU A 697 -11.44 -3.54 23.22
CA LEU A 697 -11.38 -4.27 24.48
C LEU A 697 -10.74 -3.46 25.61
N SER A 698 -9.72 -2.65 25.29
CA SER A 698 -9.08 -1.74 26.24
C SER A 698 -10.01 -0.61 26.68
N LEU A 699 -10.78 -0.02 25.76
CA LEU A 699 -11.73 1.05 26.08
C LEU A 699 -12.90 0.51 26.92
N ALA A 700 -13.42 -0.67 26.56
CA ALA A 700 -14.59 -1.28 27.17
C ALA A 700 -14.49 -1.51 28.70
N GLN A 701 -13.28 -1.62 29.25
CA GLN A 701 -13.09 -1.92 30.69
C GLN A 701 -13.68 -0.86 31.62
N ASN A 702 -13.64 0.42 31.23
CA ASN A 702 -14.13 1.55 32.02
C ASN A 702 -14.82 2.59 31.12
N TYR A 703 -15.49 2.12 30.07
CA TYR A 703 -16.05 2.99 29.06
C TYR A 703 -17.23 3.81 29.60
N ASN A 704 -17.22 5.10 29.33
CA ASN A 704 -18.36 6.00 29.50
C ASN A 704 -18.53 6.78 28.20
N ALA A 705 -19.76 6.83 27.69
CA ALA A 705 -20.05 7.61 26.50
C ALA A 705 -19.68 9.08 26.70
N PRO A 706 -19.05 9.74 25.70
CA PRO A 706 -18.90 11.18 25.71
C PRO A 706 -20.27 11.87 25.84
N ILE A 707 -20.28 13.05 26.44
CA ILE A 707 -21.47 13.91 26.46
C ILE A 707 -21.35 15.00 25.38
N PRO A 708 -22.47 15.43 24.76
CA PRO A 708 -22.46 16.55 23.83
C PRO A 708 -21.84 17.80 24.44
N LYS A 709 -20.98 18.47 23.66
CA LYS A 709 -20.27 19.66 24.13
C LYS A 709 -20.88 20.93 23.57
N GLU A 710 -20.69 22.03 24.30
CA GLU A 710 -20.87 23.37 23.74
C GLU A 710 -19.59 23.80 23.03
N VAL A 711 -19.73 24.36 21.83
CA VAL A 711 -18.64 24.79 20.96
C VAL A 711 -18.55 26.31 21.00
N THR A 712 -17.36 26.84 21.32
CA THR A 712 -17.08 28.27 21.25
C THR A 712 -16.82 28.67 19.80
N VAL A 713 -17.67 29.53 19.27
CA VAL A 713 -17.58 30.07 17.91
C VAL A 713 -17.38 31.59 17.96
N LEU A 714 -16.69 32.16 16.97
CA LEU A 714 -16.27 33.57 16.99
C LEU A 714 -17.23 34.53 16.26
N GLY A 715 -18.29 34.01 15.65
CA GLY A 715 -19.29 34.78 14.91
C GLY A 715 -18.67 35.67 13.82
N ARG A 716 -19.31 36.82 13.57
CA ARG A 716 -18.91 37.80 12.55
C ARG A 716 -17.47 38.30 12.70
N GLY A 717 -16.95 38.37 13.92
CA GLY A 717 -15.56 38.78 14.19
C GLY A 717 -14.55 37.83 13.54
N GLY A 718 -14.68 36.53 13.82
CA GLY A 718 -13.85 35.51 13.19
C GLY A 718 -14.12 35.37 11.69
N LEU A 719 -15.40 35.41 11.30
CA LEU A 719 -15.81 35.27 9.90
C LEU A 719 -15.21 36.36 9.00
N GLY A 720 -15.20 37.61 9.46
CA GLY A 720 -14.57 38.71 8.74
C GLY A 720 -13.09 38.46 8.46
N THR A 721 -12.35 37.99 9.47
CA THR A 721 -10.92 37.69 9.31
C THR A 721 -10.66 36.51 8.39
N LEU A 722 -11.46 35.44 8.48
CA LEU A 722 -11.36 34.30 7.56
C LEU A 722 -11.67 34.71 6.12
N TYR A 723 -12.65 35.59 5.90
CA TYR A 723 -12.96 36.12 4.57
C TYR A 723 -11.81 36.97 4.01
N THR A 724 -11.12 37.76 4.84
CA THR A 724 -9.89 38.46 4.42
C THR A 724 -8.83 37.47 3.97
N ALA A 725 -8.55 36.43 4.76
CA ALA A 725 -7.58 35.41 4.39
C ALA A 725 -7.94 34.72 3.07
N LEU A 726 -9.21 34.29 2.89
CA LEU A 726 -9.65 33.67 1.63
C LEU A 726 -9.51 34.61 0.43
N ASN A 727 -9.76 35.92 0.62
CA ASN A 727 -9.58 36.90 -0.44
C ASN A 727 -8.11 37.03 -0.87
N GLU A 728 -7.14 36.89 0.05
CA GLU A 728 -5.72 36.85 -0.28
C GLU A 728 -5.37 35.63 -1.15
N PHE A 729 -5.88 34.44 -0.83
CA PHE A 729 -5.70 33.24 -1.66
C PHE A 729 -6.28 33.41 -3.07
N TYR A 730 -7.45 34.06 -3.18
CA TYR A 730 -8.08 34.35 -4.46
C TYR A 730 -7.27 35.36 -5.29
N LEU A 731 -6.86 36.48 -4.70
CA LEU A 731 -6.04 37.50 -5.37
C LEU A 731 -4.68 36.93 -5.80
N GLY A 732 -4.11 36.03 -4.99
CA GLY A 732 -2.88 35.27 -5.29
C GLY A 732 -3.05 34.17 -6.36
N LYS A 733 -4.24 34.01 -6.96
CA LYS A 733 -4.55 33.00 -7.98
C LYS A 733 -4.38 31.55 -7.51
N TYR A 734 -4.46 31.30 -6.20
CA TYR A 734 -4.45 29.95 -5.65
C TYR A 734 -5.84 29.28 -5.66
N MET A 735 -6.91 30.05 -5.89
CA MET A 735 -8.31 29.59 -5.87
C MET A 735 -9.10 30.19 -7.03
N SER A 736 -10.03 29.43 -7.63
CA SER A 736 -11.01 29.97 -8.57
C SER A 736 -12.04 30.86 -7.84
N ALA A 737 -12.85 31.61 -8.60
CA ALA A 737 -13.95 32.38 -8.03
C ALA A 737 -14.97 31.46 -7.32
N TYR A 738 -15.17 30.25 -7.84
CA TYR A 738 -16.09 29.29 -7.23
C TYR A 738 -15.46 28.56 -6.03
N ASP A 739 -14.15 28.29 -6.06
CA ASP A 739 -13.42 27.80 -4.88
C ASP A 739 -13.55 28.78 -3.70
N LEU A 740 -13.50 30.09 -3.97
CA LEU A 740 -13.74 31.13 -2.96
C LEU A 740 -15.16 31.08 -2.39
N GLU A 741 -16.18 30.84 -3.22
CA GLU A 741 -17.58 30.73 -2.79
C GLU A 741 -17.77 29.54 -1.84
N ILE A 742 -17.23 28.36 -2.19
CA ILE A 742 -17.27 27.16 -1.35
C ILE A 742 -16.50 27.38 -0.05
N ALA A 743 -15.29 27.94 -0.12
CA ALA A 743 -14.47 28.18 1.07
C ALA A 743 -15.12 29.17 2.05
N LYS A 744 -15.89 30.15 1.56
CA LYS A 744 -16.70 31.03 2.41
C LYS A 744 -17.77 30.26 3.18
N LYS A 745 -18.36 29.20 2.60
CA LYS A 745 -19.30 28.32 3.30
C LYS A 745 -18.62 27.52 4.42
N VAL A 746 -17.39 27.04 4.19
CA VAL A 746 -16.59 26.41 5.24
C VAL A 746 -16.33 27.39 6.38
N ALA A 747 -15.86 28.60 6.07
CA ALA A 747 -15.61 29.64 7.08
C ALA A 747 -16.89 30.04 7.84
N TYR A 748 -18.03 30.08 7.14
CA TYR A 748 -19.34 30.35 7.74
C TYR A 748 -19.67 29.33 8.83
N VAL A 749 -19.54 28.03 8.55
CA VAL A 749 -19.79 26.97 9.54
C VAL A 749 -18.78 27.01 10.69
N LEU A 750 -17.48 27.16 10.40
CA LEU A 750 -16.43 27.21 11.44
C LEU A 750 -16.62 28.36 12.44
N CYS A 751 -17.18 29.49 12.00
CA CYS A 751 -17.45 30.65 12.83
C CYS A 751 -18.85 30.65 13.47
N GLY A 752 -19.64 29.59 13.29
CA GLY A 752 -21.00 29.50 13.84
C GLY A 752 -22.02 30.37 13.10
N GLY A 753 -21.83 30.60 11.80
CA GLY A 753 -22.75 31.35 10.95
C GLY A 753 -22.69 32.86 11.17
N ASP A 754 -23.86 33.51 11.10
CA ASP A 754 -24.00 34.98 11.15
C ASP A 754 -24.17 35.56 12.57
N LEU A 755 -23.70 34.83 13.59
CA LEU A 755 -23.76 35.26 14.98
C LEU A 755 -23.01 36.58 15.19
N THR A 756 -23.59 37.51 15.97
CA THR A 756 -23.07 38.88 16.12
C THR A 756 -21.72 38.97 16.81
N GLY A 757 -21.33 37.95 17.57
CA GLY A 757 -20.05 37.87 18.26
C GLY A 757 -19.81 36.49 18.86
N GLN A 758 -18.70 36.38 19.60
CA GLN A 758 -18.26 35.13 20.23
C GLN A 758 -19.30 34.62 21.23
N GLN A 759 -19.68 33.35 21.09
CA GLN A 759 -20.60 32.67 22.01
C GLN A 759 -20.46 31.15 21.91
N LYS A 760 -21.17 30.45 22.79
CA LYS A 760 -21.25 28.99 22.79
C LYS A 760 -22.49 28.54 22.04
N VAL A 761 -22.36 27.49 21.23
CA VAL A 761 -23.45 26.85 20.48
C VAL A 761 -23.40 25.34 20.65
N SER A 762 -24.51 24.64 20.41
CA SER A 762 -24.55 23.18 20.43
C SER A 762 -23.91 22.57 19.18
N GLU A 763 -23.49 21.31 19.25
CA GLU A 763 -23.06 20.56 18.06
C GLU A 763 -24.19 20.46 17.01
N GLN A 764 -25.45 20.30 17.44
CA GLN A 764 -26.60 20.26 16.52
C GLN A 764 -26.77 21.58 15.75
N TYR A 765 -26.57 22.74 16.40
CA TYR A 765 -26.61 24.03 15.71
C TYR A 765 -25.60 24.09 14.56
N LEU A 766 -24.39 23.58 14.80
CA LEU A 766 -23.34 23.51 13.77
C LEU A 766 -23.69 22.52 12.64
N LEU A 767 -24.27 21.37 12.97
CA LEU A 767 -24.75 20.41 11.97
C LEU A 767 -25.84 20.99 11.07
N ASP A 768 -26.75 21.77 11.64
CA ASP A 768 -27.85 22.39 10.88
C ASP A 768 -27.32 23.43 9.87
N ILE A 769 -26.40 24.31 10.28
CA ILE A 769 -25.79 25.29 9.36
C ILE A 769 -24.84 24.62 8.34
N GLU A 770 -24.20 23.51 8.71
CA GLU A 770 -23.40 22.71 7.78
C GLU A 770 -24.29 22.08 6.69
N ARG A 771 -25.42 21.49 7.09
CA ARG A 771 -26.41 20.91 6.18
C ARG A 771 -27.00 21.98 5.26
N GLU A 772 -27.35 23.15 5.80
CA GLU A 772 -27.85 24.27 5.01
C GLU A 772 -26.83 24.69 3.93
N ALA A 773 -25.57 24.88 4.32
CA ALA A 773 -24.50 25.25 3.40
C ALA A 773 -24.25 24.18 2.32
N PHE A 774 -24.30 22.90 2.69
CA PHE A 774 -24.18 21.78 1.76
C PHE A 774 -25.30 21.78 0.71
N LEU A 775 -26.55 21.93 1.14
CA LEU A 775 -27.72 21.95 0.25
C LEU A 775 -27.71 23.16 -0.69
N GLN A 776 -27.29 24.33 -0.19
CA GLN A 776 -27.13 25.54 -1.02
C GLN A 776 -26.13 25.31 -2.16
N LEU A 777 -25.02 24.62 -1.90
CA LEU A 777 -24.02 24.31 -2.93
C LEU A 777 -24.54 23.29 -3.94
N LEU A 778 -25.35 22.30 -3.52
CA LEU A 778 -26.01 21.38 -4.46
C LEU A 778 -27.03 22.06 -5.39
N GLY A 779 -27.58 23.21 -4.97
CA GLY A 779 -28.42 24.04 -5.83
C GLY A 779 -27.66 24.82 -6.91
N ASN A 780 -26.33 24.83 -6.88
CA ASN A 780 -25.51 25.59 -7.83
C ASN A 780 -25.06 24.72 -9.01
N GLN A 781 -25.28 25.21 -10.23
CA GLN A 781 -24.91 24.51 -11.47
C GLN A 781 -23.41 24.17 -11.54
N LYS A 782 -22.54 25.05 -11.02
CA LYS A 782 -21.09 24.79 -11.04
C LYS A 782 -20.71 23.57 -10.21
N THR A 783 -21.42 23.30 -9.11
CA THR A 783 -21.23 22.06 -8.31
C THR A 783 -21.70 20.84 -9.08
N LEU A 784 -22.88 20.91 -9.71
CA LEU A 784 -23.36 19.80 -10.55
C LEU A 784 -22.39 19.48 -11.69
N ASP A 785 -21.81 20.50 -12.32
CA ASP A 785 -20.77 20.33 -13.36
C ASP A 785 -19.52 19.64 -12.80
N ARG A 786 -19.08 20.02 -11.58
CA ARG A 786 -17.93 19.39 -10.91
C ARG A 786 -18.20 17.91 -10.58
N ILE A 787 -19.38 17.60 -10.06
CA ILE A 787 -19.82 16.23 -9.77
C ILE A 787 -19.84 15.40 -11.05
N GLN A 788 -20.52 15.90 -12.10
CA GLN A 788 -20.61 15.20 -13.39
C GLN A 788 -19.23 14.98 -13.99
N TYR A 789 -18.36 16.00 -13.98
CA TYR A 789 -17.02 15.89 -14.54
C TYR A 789 -16.15 14.88 -13.76
N LEU A 790 -16.23 14.85 -12.42
CA LEU A 790 -15.52 13.84 -11.62
C LEU A 790 -16.01 12.43 -11.98
N LEU A 791 -17.32 12.20 -12.04
CA LEU A 791 -17.89 10.88 -12.35
C LEU A 791 -17.52 10.40 -13.76
N MET A 792 -17.37 11.31 -14.73
CA MET A 792 -17.02 10.99 -16.11
C MET A 792 -15.50 10.82 -16.33
N ASN A 793 -14.68 11.61 -15.63
CA ASN A 793 -13.24 11.74 -15.94
C ASN A 793 -12.32 11.25 -14.81
N ASN A 794 -12.87 10.89 -13.64
CA ASN A 794 -12.11 10.60 -12.41
C ASN A 794 -11.07 11.68 -12.06
N LYS A 795 -11.38 12.93 -12.39
CA LYS A 795 -10.57 14.13 -12.09
C LYS A 795 -11.48 15.26 -11.65
N PRO A 796 -11.07 16.11 -10.68
CA PRO A 796 -11.86 17.28 -10.30
C PRO A 796 -11.87 18.33 -11.42
N LEU A 797 -12.99 19.02 -11.58
CA LEU A 797 -13.12 20.22 -12.42
C LEU A 797 -12.91 21.46 -11.54
N ARG A 798 -12.13 22.43 -12.01
CA ARG A 798 -12.02 23.75 -11.37
C ARG A 798 -12.55 24.83 -12.32
N ASN A 799 -13.85 25.14 -12.15
CA ASN A 799 -14.63 26.15 -12.88
C ASN A 799 -14.89 27.42 -12.02
#